data_AF-A0A9W3F052-F1
#
_entry.id   AF-A0A9W3F052-F1
#
_cell.length_a   1.000
_cell.length_b   1.000
_cell.length_c   1.000
_cell.angle_alpha   90.00
_cell.angle_beta   90.00
_cell.angle_gamma   90.00
#
_symmetry.space_group_name_H-M   'P 1'
#
loop_
_entity.id
_entity.type
_entity.pdbx_description
1 polymer ?
#
loop_
_entity_poly.entity_id
_entity_poly.type
_entity_poly.pdbx_seq_one_letter_code
_entity_poly.pdbx_strand_id
1 'polypeptide(L)'
;MKKNIINTWHSFVNIPNMIVPDIEKEIRRMENGACSSFSDDDDSASIFEDSESEIPHARDSFRSNMHRRGQLSQREQYLPGAIALFNVNNSSNKEQEPKEKKKKKKEKKSKPDDKNENKKDSEKKKKKEKDKDKKKKEEKGKDKKEGEKKEVTVIDPSGNIYYNWLFCITLPVMYNWTMIIARACFDELQSDYLEYWLIFDYLSDLVYLLDMFVRTRTGYLEQGLLVKEELKLIEKYKSNFQFKLDVLSVIPTDLLYFKLGWNYPEIRLNRLLRISRMFEFFQRTETRTNYPNIFRISNLVMYIIIIIHWNACVYFSISKAIGFGNDTWVYPDVNDPDFGRLARKYVYSLYWSTLTLTTIGETPPPVRDSEYVFVVADFLIGVLIFATIVGNIGSMISNMNAARAEFQARIDAIKQYMHFRNVSKDMEKRVIKWFDYLWTNKKTVDEREVLKYLPYKLRAEIAINVHLDTLKKVRIFADCEAGLLVELVLKLQPQVYSPGDYICKKGDIGREMYIIKEGKLAVVADDGVTQFVVLSDGSYFGEISILNIKGSKAGNRRTANIKSIGYSDLFCLSKDDLMEALTEYPDAKCMLEEKGKQILMKDGLLDVNIANAGSDPKDLEEKVTRMEGSVDLLQTRFARILAEYESMQQKLKQRLTKVEKFLKPLIDTEFSAIEGTGAESGPTDST
;
A
#
# COMPACT_ATOMS: atom_id res chain seq x y z
N MET A 1 36.62 -10.28 42.56
CA MET A 1 36.91 -8.82 42.42
C MET A 1 36.20 -8.35 41.15
N LYS A 2 35.09 -7.60 41.19
CA LYS A 2 35.03 -6.13 41.33
C LYS A 2 36.04 -5.40 40.41
N LYS A 3 35.56 -4.85 39.28
CA LYS A 3 35.46 -3.39 39.07
C LYS A 3 34.59 -3.01 37.85
N ASN A 4 33.64 -2.13 38.15
CA ASN A 4 33.16 -0.99 37.36
C ASN A 4 32.39 -1.22 36.04
N ILE A 5 31.10 -1.45 36.24
CA ILE A 5 30.01 -1.00 35.36
C ILE A 5 30.05 0.53 35.20
N ILE A 6 29.91 1.04 33.98
CA ILE A 6 29.28 2.35 33.70
C ILE A 6 28.35 2.15 32.51
N ASN A 7 27.06 1.93 32.78
CA ASN A 7 26.00 1.94 31.78
C ASN A 7 25.23 3.27 31.89
N THR A 8 25.45 4.18 30.94
CA THR A 8 24.66 5.41 30.82
C THR A 8 23.33 5.10 30.11
N TRP A 9 22.33 4.66 30.87
CA TRP A 9 20.94 4.62 30.40
C TRP A 9 20.32 6.02 30.50
N HIS A 10 19.97 6.60 29.36
CA HIS A 10 19.05 7.74 29.32
C HIS A 10 17.65 7.26 29.72
N SER A 11 17.32 7.39 31.01
CA SER A 11 15.94 7.24 31.48
C SER A 11 15.13 8.46 31.04
N PHE A 12 14.41 8.34 29.93
CA PHE A 12 13.26 9.20 29.68
C PHE A 12 12.26 8.99 30.83
N VAL A 13 12.00 10.04 31.61
CA VAL A 13 10.93 10.02 32.61
C VAL A 13 9.61 10.07 31.84
N ASN A 14 8.99 8.91 31.65
CA ASN A 14 7.59 8.84 31.28
C ASN A 14 6.77 9.45 32.43
N ILE A 15 6.36 10.70 32.27
CA ILE A 15 5.27 11.26 33.06
C ILE A 15 4.00 10.55 32.57
N PRO A 16 3.30 9.77 33.40
CA PRO A 16 2.02 9.23 32.99
C PRO A 16 1.04 10.39 32.81
N ASN A 17 0.35 10.43 31.66
CA ASN A 17 -0.78 11.33 31.46
C ASN A 17 -1.84 11.01 32.52
N MET A 18 -1.88 11.81 33.59
CA MET A 18 -2.90 11.70 34.60
C MET A 18 -4.19 12.24 34.00
N ILE A 19 -5.00 11.35 33.42
CA ILE A 19 -6.36 11.65 33.00
C ILE A 19 -7.10 12.07 34.26
N VAL A 20 -7.35 13.36 34.41
CA VAL A 20 -8.24 13.89 35.44
C VAL A 20 -9.66 13.64 34.94
N PRO A 21 -10.43 12.70 35.53
CA PRO A 21 -11.83 12.54 35.17
C PRO A 21 -12.60 13.81 35.51
N ASP A 22 -13.63 14.09 34.72
CA ASP A 22 -14.41 15.32 34.80
C ASP A 22 -15.25 15.39 36.09
N ILE A 23 -14.65 15.95 37.16
CA ILE A 23 -15.23 16.02 38.51
C ILE A 23 -16.62 16.69 38.50
N GLU A 24 -16.88 17.60 37.57
CA GLU A 24 -18.16 18.29 37.41
C GLU A 24 -19.31 17.33 37.03
N LYS A 25 -18.97 16.19 36.40
CA LYS A 25 -19.93 15.15 36.00
C LYS A 25 -20.28 14.20 37.15
N GLU A 26 -19.36 13.97 38.09
CA GLU A 26 -19.60 13.13 39.26
C GLU A 26 -20.34 13.90 40.38
N ILE A 27 -20.09 15.22 40.52
CA ILE A 27 -20.84 16.09 41.46
C ILE A 27 -22.33 16.14 41.09
N ARG A 28 -22.68 16.38 39.82
CA ARG A 28 -24.08 16.35 39.34
C ARG A 28 -24.76 14.98 39.49
N ARG A 29 -23.97 13.92 39.71
CA ARG A 29 -24.46 12.55 39.97
C ARG A 29 -24.78 12.33 41.45
N MET A 30 -24.10 13.03 42.35
CA MET A 30 -24.34 12.99 43.81
C MET A 30 -25.42 13.98 44.26
N GLU A 31 -25.61 15.10 43.56
CA GLU A 31 -26.67 16.08 43.86
C GLU A 31 -28.08 15.56 43.54
N ASN A 32 -28.22 14.61 42.61
CA ASN A 32 -29.50 14.02 42.21
C ASN A 32 -29.82 12.73 42.99
N GLY A 33 -29.79 12.81 44.32
CA GLY A 33 -30.13 11.70 45.22
C GLY A 33 -31.64 11.58 45.51
N ALA A 34 -32.35 10.73 44.75
CA ALA A 34 -33.73 10.35 45.07
C ALA A 34 -34.01 8.85 44.82
N CYS A 35 -33.72 8.06 45.86
CA CYS A 35 -34.35 6.79 46.26
C CYS A 35 -35.25 6.01 45.26
N SER A 36 -34.84 4.78 44.88
CA SER A 36 -35.56 3.56 45.29
C SER A 36 -34.86 2.24 44.90
N SER A 37 -34.92 1.29 45.86
CA SER A 37 -34.86 -0.18 45.74
C SER A 37 -34.37 -0.85 44.45
N PHE A 38 -33.33 -1.67 44.58
CA PHE A 38 -33.19 -2.92 43.83
C PHE A 38 -33.14 -4.08 44.85
N SER A 39 -33.99 -5.08 44.63
CA SER A 39 -34.02 -6.35 45.35
C SER A 39 -34.07 -7.46 44.30
N ASP A 40 -33.23 -8.48 44.47
CA ASP A 40 -33.48 -9.92 44.28
C ASP A 40 -34.55 -10.30 43.23
N ASP A 41 -34.26 -11.07 42.18
CA ASP A 41 -33.84 -12.49 42.31
C ASP A 41 -33.40 -13.14 40.97
N ASP A 42 -32.93 -14.38 41.14
CA ASP A 42 -32.93 -15.56 40.24
C ASP A 42 -31.76 -15.89 39.28
N ASP A 43 -31.29 -17.12 39.53
CA ASP A 43 -30.28 -17.90 38.81
C ASP A 43 -30.80 -18.53 37.50
N SER A 44 -29.86 -18.93 36.64
CA SER A 44 -29.63 -20.34 36.24
C SER A 44 -29.21 -20.50 34.77
N ALA A 45 -28.48 -21.59 34.49
CA ALA A 45 -27.84 -21.84 33.20
C ALA A 45 -28.06 -23.28 32.70
N SER A 46 -28.29 -23.42 31.40
CA SER A 46 -28.10 -24.63 30.57
C SER A 46 -28.04 -24.17 29.10
N ILE A 47 -26.98 -24.45 28.33
CA ILE A 47 -26.69 -25.73 27.67
C ILE A 47 -27.89 -26.25 26.85
N PHE A 48 -27.71 -26.31 25.53
CA PHE A 48 -28.55 -27.10 24.62
C PHE A 48 -27.64 -27.84 23.63
N GLU A 49 -27.91 -29.13 23.47
CA GLU A 49 -27.17 -30.06 22.61
C GLU A 49 -27.77 -30.11 21.18
N ASP A 50 -26.98 -30.64 20.25
CA ASP A 50 -27.41 -30.98 18.89
C ASP A 50 -28.43 -32.13 18.87
N SER A 51 -29.33 -32.12 17.88
CA SER A 51 -30.13 -33.30 17.52
C SER A 51 -30.39 -33.36 16.02
N GLU A 52 -29.92 -34.44 15.38
CA GLU A 52 -30.26 -34.79 13.99
C GLU A 52 -31.73 -35.27 13.88
N SER A 53 -32.36 -35.06 12.72
CA SER A 53 -33.53 -35.86 12.30
C SER A 53 -33.72 -35.86 10.78
N GLU A 54 -33.85 -37.06 10.20
CA GLU A 54 -34.04 -37.32 8.77
C GLU A 54 -35.49 -37.04 8.29
N ILE A 55 -35.67 -36.71 6.99
CA ILE A 55 -36.96 -36.81 6.27
C ILE A 55 -36.71 -37.36 4.84
N PRO A 56 -37.57 -38.23 4.25
CA PRO A 56 -37.15 -39.19 3.22
C PRO A 56 -37.56 -38.89 1.76
N HIS A 57 -37.19 -39.82 0.88
CA HIS A 57 -37.41 -39.86 -0.58
C HIS A 57 -38.83 -39.60 -1.11
N ALA A 58 -38.89 -39.00 -2.30
CA ALA A 58 -39.85 -39.36 -3.35
C ALA A 58 -39.17 -39.31 -4.75
N ARG A 59 -39.51 -40.26 -5.63
CA ARG A 59 -39.09 -40.33 -7.04
C ARG A 59 -40.31 -40.13 -7.94
N ASP A 60 -40.15 -39.35 -9.01
CA ASP A 60 -40.76 -39.57 -10.33
C ASP A 60 -40.06 -38.62 -11.33
N SER A 61 -39.42 -39.08 -12.41
CA SER A 61 -39.96 -39.71 -13.62
C SER A 61 -40.80 -38.74 -14.48
N PHE A 62 -40.22 -38.20 -15.55
CA PHE A 62 -40.56 -38.57 -16.93
C PHE A 62 -39.67 -37.89 -17.99
N ARG A 63 -39.77 -38.41 -19.22
CA ARG A 63 -38.85 -38.24 -20.34
C ARG A 63 -39.61 -37.58 -21.51
N SER A 64 -38.94 -36.70 -22.28
CA SER A 64 -39.18 -36.47 -23.73
C SER A 64 -40.62 -36.11 -24.19
N ASN A 65 -40.81 -34.91 -24.77
CA ASN A 65 -40.78 -34.79 -26.24
C ASN A 65 -40.74 -33.36 -26.80
N MET A 66 -40.48 -33.26 -28.11
CA MET A 66 -40.20 -32.05 -28.88
C MET A 66 -41.24 -31.84 -30.00
N HIS A 67 -41.74 -30.61 -30.20
CA HIS A 67 -42.34 -29.99 -31.44
C HIS A 67 -43.26 -28.81 -31.02
N ARG A 68 -43.45 -27.70 -31.75
CA ARG A 68 -43.09 -27.30 -33.14
C ARG A 68 -43.17 -25.75 -33.31
N ARG A 69 -42.33 -25.18 -34.19
CA ARG A 69 -42.47 -23.92 -35.01
C ARG A 69 -42.86 -22.58 -34.31
N GLY A 70 -42.24 -21.44 -34.64
CA GLY A 70 -41.07 -21.21 -35.51
C GLY A 70 -40.84 -19.72 -35.86
N GLN A 71 -39.69 -19.42 -36.51
CA GLN A 71 -39.33 -18.22 -37.32
C GLN A 71 -39.48 -16.81 -36.67
N LEU A 72 -38.51 -15.90 -36.69
CA LEU A 72 -37.14 -15.82 -37.24
C LEU A 72 -36.16 -15.42 -36.08
N SER A 73 -34.86 -15.07 -36.23
CA SER A 73 -34.02 -14.73 -37.40
C SER A 73 -32.52 -15.01 -37.15
N GLN A 74 -31.67 -14.29 -37.90
CA GLN A 74 -30.20 -14.33 -37.97
C GLN A 74 -29.42 -14.46 -36.67
N ARG A 75 -28.41 -15.34 -36.71
CA ARG A 75 -27.37 -15.54 -35.71
C ARG A 75 -26.02 -15.50 -36.43
N GLU A 76 -25.20 -14.49 -36.15
CA GLU A 76 -23.76 -14.54 -36.39
C GLU A 76 -23.01 -14.37 -35.07
N GLN A 77 -21.85 -15.01 -34.97
CA GLN A 77 -21.13 -15.25 -33.72
C GLN A 77 -20.14 -14.10 -33.45
N TYR A 78 -20.08 -13.60 -32.22
CA TYR A 78 -18.86 -12.93 -31.74
C TYR A 78 -18.47 -13.42 -30.33
N LEU A 79 -17.15 -13.60 -30.19
CA LEU A 79 -16.44 -14.26 -29.11
C LEU A 79 -16.13 -13.28 -27.96
N PRO A 80 -16.16 -13.67 -26.67
CA PRO A 80 -15.69 -12.82 -25.58
C PRO A 80 -14.16 -12.91 -25.44
N GLY A 81 -13.45 -11.80 -25.66
CA GLY A 81 -11.99 -11.78 -25.41
C GLY A 81 -11.24 -10.60 -26.03
N ALA A 82 -11.28 -9.43 -25.39
CA ALA A 82 -10.37 -8.33 -25.68
C ALA A 82 -9.87 -7.69 -24.37
N ILE A 83 -8.70 -8.13 -23.90
CA ILE A 83 -8.00 -7.50 -22.78
C ILE A 83 -7.29 -6.26 -23.33
N ALA A 84 -7.76 -5.07 -22.94
CA ALA A 84 -7.17 -3.82 -23.37
C ALA A 84 -5.85 -3.54 -22.63
N LEU A 85 -4.74 -3.56 -23.38
CA LEU A 85 -3.43 -3.07 -22.96
C LEU A 85 -3.48 -1.56 -22.74
N PHE A 86 -2.93 -1.07 -21.64
CA PHE A 86 -2.60 0.35 -21.48
C PHE A 86 -1.09 0.58 -21.59
N ASN A 87 -0.68 1.10 -22.74
CA ASN A 87 0.65 1.66 -22.96
C ASN A 87 0.55 3.18 -22.71
N VAL A 88 1.14 3.67 -21.62
CA VAL A 88 1.19 5.10 -21.33
C VAL A 88 2.52 5.65 -21.80
N ASN A 89 2.53 6.19 -23.02
CA ASN A 89 3.66 6.97 -23.53
C ASN A 89 3.11 8.23 -24.20
N ASN A 90 3.15 9.36 -23.48
CA ASN A 90 2.61 10.63 -23.95
C ASN A 90 3.77 11.59 -24.28
N SER A 91 4.20 11.60 -25.54
CA SER A 91 5.15 12.56 -26.09
C SER A 91 4.44 13.50 -27.06
N SER A 92 4.44 14.79 -26.73
CA SER A 92 3.65 15.83 -27.41
C SER A 92 4.06 16.10 -28.86
N ASN A 93 3.06 16.38 -29.70
CA ASN A 93 3.25 16.90 -31.07
C ASN A 93 4.11 18.18 -31.09
N LYS A 94 4.96 18.29 -32.12
CA LYS A 94 5.57 19.55 -32.56
C LYS A 94 5.12 19.82 -33.99
N GLU A 95 4.54 20.98 -34.22
CA GLU A 95 4.39 21.52 -35.57
C GLU A 95 5.69 22.18 -36.05
N GLN A 96 5.95 22.06 -37.35
CA GLN A 96 6.93 22.79 -38.15
C GLN A 96 6.35 24.20 -38.46
N GLU A 97 7.06 25.28 -38.83
CA GLU A 97 8.40 25.54 -39.40
C GLU A 97 8.66 27.09 -39.24
N PRO A 98 9.68 27.77 -39.82
CA PRO A 98 10.92 27.32 -40.44
C PRO A 98 12.20 28.02 -39.89
N LYS A 99 13.36 27.68 -40.49
CA LYS A 99 14.68 28.27 -40.18
C LYS A 99 15.05 29.37 -41.17
N GLU A 100 15.51 30.51 -40.68
CA GLU A 100 16.46 31.36 -41.42
C GLU A 100 17.73 31.65 -40.60
N LYS A 101 18.87 31.66 -41.29
CA LYS A 101 20.16 32.16 -40.80
C LYS A 101 20.75 33.06 -41.89
N LYS A 102 21.03 34.35 -41.58
CA LYS A 102 22.25 35.04 -42.05
C LYS A 102 22.48 36.44 -41.45
N LYS A 103 23.77 36.70 -41.16
CA LYS A 103 24.52 37.98 -41.25
C LYS A 103 24.32 39.12 -40.21
N LYS A 104 25.32 39.18 -39.31
CA LYS A 104 26.36 40.24 -39.14
C LYS A 104 25.99 41.67 -38.65
N LYS A 105 26.80 42.08 -37.64
CA LYS A 105 27.28 43.45 -37.27
C LYS A 105 26.25 44.36 -36.55
N LYS A 106 26.62 44.88 -35.36
CA LYS A 106 27.03 46.28 -35.06
C LYS A 106 25.98 47.30 -35.58
N GLU A 107 25.37 48.16 -34.75
CA GLU A 107 26.05 49.17 -33.90
C GLU A 107 25.32 49.53 -32.58
N LYS A 108 25.87 50.52 -31.85
CA LYS A 108 25.44 50.97 -30.50
C LYS A 108 24.63 52.28 -30.54
N LYS A 109 23.63 52.38 -29.64
CA LYS A 109 23.23 53.53 -28.80
C LYS A 109 23.14 54.97 -29.37
N SER A 110 22.01 55.59 -29.07
CA SER A 110 21.87 56.90 -28.38
C SER A 110 20.99 56.65 -27.12
N LYS A 111 21.40 56.93 -25.87
CA LYS A 111 21.56 58.21 -25.10
C LYS A 111 20.21 58.93 -24.85
N PRO A 112 19.98 59.61 -23.69
CA PRO A 112 20.93 60.32 -22.79
C PRO A 112 21.09 59.69 -21.37
N ASP A 113 22.24 59.81 -20.68
CA ASP A 113 22.64 60.76 -19.58
C ASP A 113 22.19 60.27 -18.17
N ASP A 114 22.82 60.57 -17.01
CA ASP A 114 23.93 61.50 -16.67
C ASP A 114 24.98 60.85 -15.69
N LYS A 115 25.97 61.63 -15.21
CA LYS A 115 27.24 61.24 -14.56
C LYS A 115 27.18 60.32 -13.33
N ASN A 116 28.24 59.51 -13.15
CA ASN A 116 29.02 59.51 -11.90
C ASN A 116 30.44 58.93 -12.05
N GLU A 117 31.41 59.45 -11.31
CA GLU A 117 32.82 59.01 -11.30
C GLU A 117 33.09 57.89 -10.26
N ASN A 118 34.35 57.50 -10.09
CA ASN A 118 34.85 56.47 -9.14
C ASN A 118 34.55 54.98 -9.45
N LYS A 119 35.21 54.44 -10.49
CA LYS A 119 35.51 52.99 -10.61
C LYS A 119 36.95 52.72 -11.08
N LYS A 120 37.90 52.59 -10.14
CA LYS A 120 39.22 51.97 -10.39
C LYS A 120 39.72 50.99 -9.32
N ASP A 121 39.14 50.97 -8.12
CA ASP A 121 39.59 50.07 -7.02
C ASP A 121 38.86 48.73 -6.90
N SER A 122 37.74 48.52 -7.60
CA SER A 122 36.93 47.30 -7.49
C SER A 122 37.44 46.11 -8.32
N GLU A 123 38.26 46.33 -9.36
CA GLU A 123 38.79 45.24 -10.21
C GLU A 123 40.07 44.59 -9.68
N LYS A 124 40.90 45.31 -8.90
CA LYS A 124 42.11 44.74 -8.29
C LYS A 124 41.82 43.80 -7.11
N LYS A 125 40.71 43.99 -6.38
CA LYS A 125 40.29 43.05 -5.30
C LYS A 125 39.80 41.71 -5.86
N LYS A 126 38.94 41.71 -6.88
CA LYS A 126 38.36 40.48 -7.48
C LYS A 126 39.36 39.54 -8.17
N LYS A 127 40.56 40.01 -8.56
CA LYS A 127 41.65 39.12 -9.02
C LYS A 127 42.39 38.43 -7.87
N LYS A 128 42.69 39.15 -6.77
CA LYS A 128 43.42 38.58 -5.62
C LYS A 128 42.62 37.52 -4.85
N GLU A 129 41.29 37.58 -4.84
CA GLU A 129 40.45 36.52 -4.24
C GLU A 129 40.47 35.23 -5.09
N LYS A 130 40.34 35.34 -6.42
CA LYS A 130 40.34 34.17 -7.33
C LYS A 130 41.64 33.36 -7.29
N ASP A 131 42.80 34.00 -7.08
CA ASP A 131 44.07 33.28 -6.96
C ASP A 131 44.28 32.66 -5.57
N LYS A 132 43.71 33.25 -4.50
CA LYS A 132 43.68 32.64 -3.16
C LYS A 132 42.76 31.40 -3.12
N ASP A 133 41.61 31.45 -3.78
CA ASP A 133 40.70 30.29 -3.87
C ASP A 133 41.24 29.17 -4.76
N LYS A 134 42.07 29.49 -5.77
CA LYS A 134 42.80 28.45 -6.51
C LYS A 134 43.84 27.75 -5.64
N LYS A 135 44.69 28.49 -4.92
CA LYS A 135 45.69 27.86 -4.02
C LYS A 135 45.04 27.04 -2.89
N LYS A 136 43.96 27.53 -2.27
CA LYS A 136 43.19 26.72 -1.29
C LYS A 136 42.53 25.46 -1.87
N LYS A 137 42.28 25.40 -3.19
CA LYS A 137 41.80 24.18 -3.86
C LYS A 137 42.93 23.22 -4.23
N GLU A 138 44.13 23.73 -4.52
CA GLU A 138 45.31 22.90 -4.79
C GLU A 138 45.92 22.28 -3.51
N GLU A 139 45.92 22.99 -2.39
CA GLU A 139 46.33 22.44 -1.08
C GLU A 139 45.33 21.39 -0.57
N LYS A 140 44.01 21.67 -0.62
CA LYS A 140 42.97 20.67 -0.34
C LYS A 140 42.93 19.49 -1.32
N GLY A 141 43.66 19.58 -2.44
CA GLY A 141 43.86 18.50 -3.40
C GLY A 141 45.04 17.58 -3.10
N LYS A 142 45.91 17.93 -2.15
CA LYS A 142 47.07 17.11 -1.74
C LYS A 142 46.83 16.34 -0.44
N ASP A 143 46.15 16.94 0.55
CA ASP A 143 45.81 16.28 1.81
C ASP A 143 44.59 15.34 1.71
N LYS A 144 44.10 15.08 0.49
CA LYS A 144 43.06 14.07 0.19
C LYS A 144 43.63 12.81 -0.50
N LYS A 145 44.95 12.61 -0.45
CA LYS A 145 45.61 11.39 -0.96
C LYS A 145 45.95 10.34 0.11
N GLU A 146 45.43 10.49 1.32
CA GLU A 146 45.36 9.39 2.30
C GLU A 146 43.92 8.87 2.38
N GLY A 147 43.70 7.70 1.77
CA GLY A 147 42.47 6.94 1.97
C GLY A 147 41.23 7.42 1.20
N GLU A 148 41.30 7.51 -0.14
CA GLU A 148 40.09 7.25 -0.94
C GLU A 148 39.64 5.81 -0.66
N LYS A 149 38.71 5.65 0.30
CA LYS A 149 37.99 4.39 0.50
C LYS A 149 37.30 4.08 -0.81
N LYS A 150 37.78 3.04 -1.51
CA LYS A 150 37.15 2.53 -2.74
C LYS A 150 35.65 2.45 -2.51
N GLU A 151 34.86 3.13 -3.34
CA GLU A 151 33.40 2.98 -3.27
C GLU A 151 33.08 1.53 -3.63
N VAL A 152 32.79 0.75 -2.59
CA VAL A 152 32.42 -0.65 -2.71
C VAL A 152 31.13 -0.69 -3.52
N THR A 153 31.17 -1.32 -4.70
CA THR A 153 29.97 -1.57 -5.49
C THR A 153 29.10 -2.58 -4.74
N VAL A 154 28.11 -2.07 -4.00
CA VAL A 154 27.11 -2.85 -3.29
C VAL A 154 25.83 -2.84 -4.11
N ILE A 155 25.31 -4.03 -4.37
CA ILE A 155 24.07 -4.23 -5.12
C ILE A 155 22.92 -4.12 -4.13
N ASP A 156 22.07 -3.10 -4.30
CA ASP A 156 20.83 -2.96 -3.54
C ASP A 156 19.86 -4.09 -3.92
N PRO A 157 19.44 -4.95 -2.97
CA PRO A 157 18.46 -6.00 -3.25
C PRO A 157 17.11 -5.45 -3.71
N SER A 158 16.76 -4.20 -3.39
CA SER A 158 15.52 -3.56 -3.84
C SER A 158 15.61 -3.02 -5.27
N GLY A 159 16.83 -2.86 -5.80
CA GLY A 159 17.10 -2.22 -7.08
C GLY A 159 16.73 -3.07 -8.31
N ASN A 160 16.50 -2.39 -9.44
CA ASN A 160 16.19 -3.05 -10.72
C ASN A 160 17.34 -3.89 -11.27
N ILE A 161 18.59 -3.55 -10.95
CA ILE A 161 19.77 -4.33 -11.36
C ILE A 161 19.70 -5.75 -10.77
N TYR A 162 19.40 -5.87 -9.48
CA TYR A 162 19.29 -7.17 -8.81
C TYR A 162 18.08 -7.98 -9.33
N TYR A 163 16.94 -7.32 -9.58
CA TYR A 163 15.77 -7.95 -10.18
C TYR A 163 16.04 -8.49 -11.59
N ASN A 164 16.69 -7.70 -12.45
CA ASN A 164 17.07 -8.13 -13.80
C ASN A 164 18.12 -9.24 -13.76
N TRP A 165 19.05 -9.20 -12.80
CA TRP A 165 20.01 -10.28 -12.57
C TRP A 165 19.31 -11.59 -12.18
N LEU A 166 18.33 -11.55 -11.27
CA LEU A 166 17.52 -12.73 -10.92
C LEU A 166 16.83 -13.34 -12.14
N PHE A 167 16.30 -12.53 -13.05
CA PHE A 167 15.75 -13.03 -14.33
C PHE A 167 16.81 -13.77 -15.16
N CYS A 168 18.03 -13.23 -15.26
CA CYS A 168 19.16 -13.91 -15.91
C CYS A 168 19.55 -15.22 -15.21
N ILE A 169 19.34 -15.37 -13.89
CA ILE A 169 19.58 -16.63 -13.15
C ILE A 169 18.47 -17.66 -13.35
N THR A 170 17.22 -17.23 -13.54
CA THR A 170 16.13 -18.19 -13.81
C THR A 170 16.30 -18.98 -15.10
N LEU A 171 16.92 -18.40 -16.13
CA LEU A 171 17.15 -19.08 -17.41
C LEU A 171 18.03 -20.35 -17.27
N PRO A 172 19.26 -20.32 -16.70
CA PRO A 172 20.06 -21.53 -16.47
C PRO A 172 19.45 -22.48 -15.43
N VAL A 173 18.67 -21.99 -14.44
CA VAL A 173 17.93 -22.87 -13.52
C VAL A 173 16.88 -23.69 -14.27
N MET A 174 16.06 -23.05 -15.10
CA MET A 174 15.07 -23.72 -15.93
C MET A 174 15.71 -24.67 -16.95
N TYR A 175 16.79 -24.25 -17.61
CA TYR A 175 17.57 -25.09 -18.53
C TYR A 175 18.07 -26.37 -17.84
N ASN A 176 18.71 -26.24 -16.67
CA ASN A 176 19.21 -27.41 -15.95
C ASN A 176 18.07 -28.32 -15.45
N TRP A 177 16.94 -27.73 -15.03
CA TRP A 177 15.76 -28.48 -14.55
C TRP A 177 14.99 -29.25 -15.64
N THR A 178 15.10 -28.88 -16.92
CA THR A 178 14.49 -29.65 -18.01
C THR A 178 15.53 -30.49 -18.77
N MET A 179 16.67 -29.91 -19.13
CA MET A 179 17.58 -30.55 -20.08
C MET A 179 18.44 -31.66 -19.46
N ILE A 180 18.77 -31.60 -18.15
CA ILE A 180 19.57 -32.67 -17.51
C ILE A 180 18.81 -33.99 -17.51
N ILE A 181 17.54 -34.00 -17.07
CA ILE A 181 16.73 -35.22 -17.03
C ILE A 181 16.40 -35.71 -18.45
N ALA A 182 16.09 -34.81 -19.39
CA ALA A 182 15.85 -35.17 -20.78
C ALA A 182 17.09 -35.84 -21.43
N ARG A 183 18.29 -35.28 -21.22
CA ARG A 183 19.55 -35.85 -21.75
C ARG A 183 19.92 -37.17 -21.09
N ALA A 184 19.56 -37.39 -19.82
CA ALA A 184 19.82 -38.64 -19.10
C ALA A 184 18.88 -39.78 -19.54
N CYS A 185 17.64 -39.48 -19.93
CA CYS A 185 16.68 -40.49 -20.36
C CYS A 185 16.69 -40.76 -21.87
N PHE A 186 17.02 -39.76 -22.69
CA PHE A 186 17.07 -39.86 -24.16
C PHE A 186 18.51 -39.73 -24.68
N ASP A 187 19.27 -40.83 -24.70
CA ASP A 187 20.71 -40.87 -25.03
C ASP A 187 21.05 -40.18 -26.36
N GLU A 188 20.23 -40.36 -27.40
CA GLU A 188 20.34 -39.72 -28.72
C GLU A 188 20.43 -38.19 -28.61
N LEU A 189 19.71 -37.59 -27.65
CA LEU A 189 19.77 -36.15 -27.40
C LEU A 189 21.17 -35.75 -26.91
N GLN A 190 21.81 -36.56 -26.06
CA GLN A 190 23.14 -36.31 -25.52
C GLN A 190 24.25 -36.61 -26.54
N SER A 191 24.17 -37.71 -27.31
CA SER A 191 25.21 -38.13 -28.25
C SER A 191 25.33 -37.18 -29.45
N ASP A 192 24.20 -36.83 -30.06
CA ASP A 192 24.17 -36.20 -31.39
C ASP A 192 24.55 -34.72 -31.34
N TYR A 193 24.44 -34.09 -30.16
CA TYR A 193 24.62 -32.65 -29.94
C TYR A 193 25.61 -32.32 -28.80
N LEU A 194 26.49 -33.27 -28.44
CA LEU A 194 27.40 -33.18 -27.28
C LEU A 194 28.16 -31.84 -27.19
N GLU A 195 28.71 -31.34 -28.30
CA GLU A 195 29.47 -30.09 -28.34
C GLU A 195 28.62 -28.87 -27.91
N TYR A 196 27.39 -28.77 -28.41
CA TYR A 196 26.46 -27.72 -28.05
C TYR A 196 26.06 -27.80 -26.58
N TRP A 197 25.85 -29.00 -26.06
CA TRP A 197 25.52 -29.19 -24.65
C TRP A 197 26.63 -28.74 -23.72
N LEU A 198 27.88 -29.09 -24.01
CA LEU A 198 29.02 -28.63 -23.22
C LEU A 198 29.10 -27.09 -23.18
N ILE A 199 28.81 -26.41 -24.30
CA ILE A 199 28.77 -24.94 -24.35
C ILE A 199 27.67 -24.38 -23.42
N PHE A 200 26.44 -24.90 -23.49
CA PHE A 200 25.34 -24.44 -22.63
C PHE A 200 25.54 -24.80 -21.15
N ASP A 201 26.06 -26.00 -20.88
CA ASP A 201 26.40 -26.50 -19.55
C ASP A 201 27.39 -25.56 -18.85
N TYR A 202 28.55 -25.27 -19.46
CA TYR A 202 29.56 -24.40 -18.87
C TYR A 202 29.17 -22.91 -18.86
N LEU A 203 28.34 -22.45 -19.81
CA LEU A 203 27.74 -21.12 -19.75
C LEU A 203 26.80 -21.00 -18.54
N SER A 204 26.04 -22.04 -18.20
CA SER A 204 25.18 -22.07 -17.02
C SER A 204 25.99 -22.02 -15.71
N ASP A 205 27.10 -22.78 -15.63
CA ASP A 205 28.01 -22.78 -14.47
C ASP A 205 28.70 -21.42 -14.30
N LEU A 206 29.12 -20.77 -15.39
CA LEU A 206 29.68 -19.41 -15.36
C LEU A 206 28.67 -18.41 -14.77
N VAL A 207 27.40 -18.49 -15.15
CA VAL A 207 26.34 -17.64 -14.60
C VAL A 207 26.11 -17.94 -13.11
N TYR A 208 26.20 -19.20 -12.67
CA TYR A 208 26.11 -19.55 -11.25
C TYR A 208 27.31 -19.07 -10.40
N LEU A 209 28.52 -19.03 -10.97
CA LEU A 209 29.71 -18.44 -10.36
C LEU A 209 29.58 -16.93 -10.21
N LEU A 210 29.14 -16.24 -11.27
CA LEU A 210 28.85 -14.80 -11.24
C LEU A 210 27.76 -14.47 -10.21
N ASP A 211 26.76 -15.34 -10.04
CA ASP A 211 25.70 -15.16 -9.05
C ASP A 211 26.18 -15.26 -7.59
N MET A 212 27.18 -16.12 -7.32
CA MET A 212 27.84 -16.16 -6.00
C MET A 212 28.62 -14.87 -5.75
N PHE A 213 29.33 -14.37 -6.76
CA PHE A 213 30.02 -13.07 -6.66
C PHE A 213 29.03 -11.93 -6.39
N VAL A 214 27.93 -11.83 -7.15
CA VAL A 214 26.84 -10.87 -6.93
C VAL A 214 26.28 -10.96 -5.50
N ARG A 215 26.12 -12.17 -4.95
CA ARG A 215 25.63 -12.35 -3.58
C ARG A 215 26.62 -11.95 -2.49
N THR A 216 27.93 -12.12 -2.69
CA THR A 216 28.93 -11.50 -1.78
C THR A 216 28.88 -9.96 -1.76
N ARG A 217 28.26 -9.35 -2.79
CA ARG A 217 28.11 -7.89 -2.94
C ARG A 217 26.67 -7.40 -2.75
N THR A 218 25.72 -8.27 -2.41
CA THR A 218 24.31 -7.90 -2.22
C THR A 218 24.13 -7.33 -0.82
N GLY A 219 23.65 -6.09 -0.72
CA GLY A 219 23.41 -5.42 0.54
C GLY A 219 22.23 -6.03 1.32
N TYR A 220 22.16 -5.74 2.62
CA TYR A 220 21.00 -6.07 3.46
C TYR A 220 20.63 -4.88 4.35
N LEU A 221 19.39 -4.85 4.83
CA LEU A 221 18.91 -3.83 5.75
C LEU A 221 19.22 -4.22 7.20
N GLU A 222 19.84 -3.31 7.93
CA GLU A 222 20.09 -3.39 9.38
C GLU A 222 19.62 -2.08 10.00
N GLN A 223 18.70 -2.13 10.97
CA GLN A 223 18.07 -0.94 11.56
C GLN A 223 17.44 0.01 10.50
N GLY A 224 16.99 -0.53 9.37
CA GLY A 224 16.43 0.25 8.24
C GLY A 224 17.47 0.89 7.31
N LEU A 225 18.77 0.75 7.60
CA LEU A 225 19.86 1.25 6.76
C LEU A 225 20.47 0.12 5.91
N LEU A 226 20.80 0.42 4.66
CA LEU A 226 21.49 -0.53 3.77
C LEU A 226 22.96 -0.66 4.18
N VAL A 227 23.34 -1.82 4.71
CA VAL A 227 24.73 -2.13 5.07
C VAL A 227 25.57 -2.27 3.81
N LYS A 228 26.74 -1.61 3.78
CA LYS A 228 27.64 -1.55 2.62
C LYS A 228 29.05 -2.11 2.87
N GLU A 229 29.32 -2.63 4.06
CA GLU A 229 30.64 -3.14 4.44
C GLU A 229 30.88 -4.56 3.90
N GLU A 230 31.87 -4.74 3.01
CA GLU A 230 32.12 -6.02 2.31
C GLU A 230 32.21 -7.23 3.25
N LEU A 231 32.93 -7.10 4.38
CA LEU A 231 33.13 -8.20 5.32
C LEU A 231 31.81 -8.67 5.94
N LYS A 232 30.94 -7.74 6.38
CA LYS A 232 29.62 -8.06 6.92
C LYS A 232 28.71 -8.73 5.89
N LEU A 233 28.77 -8.31 4.62
CA LEU A 233 28.02 -8.96 3.54
C LEU A 233 28.49 -10.41 3.32
N ILE A 234 29.80 -10.63 3.26
CA ILE A 234 30.40 -11.95 3.07
C ILE A 234 30.13 -12.87 4.25
N GLU A 235 30.28 -12.40 5.48
CA GLU A 235 30.00 -13.17 6.70
C GLU A 235 28.54 -13.59 6.77
N LYS A 236 27.60 -12.66 6.53
CA LYS A 236 26.17 -12.96 6.51
C LYS A 236 25.77 -13.92 5.38
N TYR A 237 26.40 -13.81 4.21
CA TYR A 237 26.17 -14.76 3.12
C TYR A 237 26.69 -16.15 3.51
N LYS A 238 27.92 -16.27 4.03
CA LYS A 238 28.51 -17.54 4.48
C LYS A 238 27.75 -18.20 5.63
N SER A 239 27.14 -17.44 6.53
CA SER A 239 26.33 -17.98 7.63
C SER A 239 24.98 -18.54 7.16
N ASN A 240 24.48 -18.09 6.00
CA ASN A 240 23.20 -18.54 5.46
C ASN A 240 23.31 -19.95 4.87
N PHE A 241 22.34 -20.82 5.17
CA PHE A 241 22.25 -22.16 4.59
C PHE A 241 22.29 -22.14 3.04
N GLN A 242 21.75 -21.09 2.43
CA GLN A 242 21.79 -20.85 0.99
C GLN A 242 23.22 -20.96 0.42
N PHE A 243 24.26 -20.45 1.10
CA PHE A 243 25.65 -20.54 0.63
C PHE A 243 26.12 -21.99 0.49
N LYS A 244 25.66 -22.90 1.36
CA LYS A 244 25.99 -24.33 1.25
C LYS A 244 25.39 -24.94 -0.01
N LEU A 245 24.13 -24.64 -0.32
CA LEU A 245 23.48 -25.07 -1.56
C LEU A 245 24.19 -24.48 -2.79
N ASP A 246 24.59 -23.21 -2.73
CA ASP A 246 25.27 -22.53 -3.83
C ASP A 246 26.64 -23.11 -4.15
N VAL A 247 27.39 -23.52 -3.12
CA VAL A 247 28.68 -24.23 -3.29
C VAL A 247 28.44 -25.62 -3.86
N LEU A 248 27.54 -26.41 -3.27
CA LEU A 248 27.22 -27.77 -3.73
C LEU A 248 26.78 -27.80 -5.21
N SER A 249 26.03 -26.79 -5.66
CA SER A 249 25.54 -26.70 -7.04
C SER A 249 26.59 -26.36 -8.09
N VAL A 250 27.80 -25.95 -7.67
CA VAL A 250 28.91 -25.52 -8.55
C VAL A 250 30.14 -26.43 -8.39
N ILE A 251 30.05 -27.48 -7.55
CA ILE A 251 31.07 -28.54 -7.53
C ILE A 251 31.18 -29.13 -8.95
N PRO A 252 32.39 -29.18 -9.55
CA PRO A 252 32.59 -29.67 -10.91
C PRO A 252 32.58 -31.21 -10.92
N THR A 253 31.41 -31.80 -10.68
CA THR A 253 31.19 -33.25 -10.76
C THR A 253 31.52 -33.80 -12.16
N ASP A 254 31.46 -32.95 -13.19
CA ASP A 254 31.84 -33.19 -14.58
C ASP A 254 33.24 -33.78 -14.76
N LEU A 255 34.16 -33.56 -13.81
CA LEU A 255 35.47 -34.21 -13.80
C LEU A 255 35.37 -35.74 -13.76
N LEU A 256 34.23 -36.29 -13.36
CA LEU A 256 33.93 -37.72 -13.43
C LEU A 256 33.69 -38.23 -14.86
N TYR A 257 33.37 -37.36 -15.85
CA TYR A 257 33.28 -37.75 -17.27
C TYR A 257 34.58 -38.38 -17.78
N PHE A 258 35.75 -37.96 -17.27
CA PHE A 258 37.05 -38.57 -17.62
C PHE A 258 37.20 -40.03 -17.18
N LYS A 259 36.36 -40.51 -16.24
CA LYS A 259 36.34 -41.93 -15.78
C LYS A 259 35.10 -42.69 -16.25
N LEU A 260 33.94 -42.05 -16.25
CA LEU A 260 32.65 -42.68 -16.54
C LEU A 260 32.27 -42.59 -18.03
N GLY A 261 32.86 -41.65 -18.78
CA GLY A 261 32.51 -41.37 -20.17
C GLY A 261 31.43 -40.29 -20.32
N TRP A 262 31.36 -39.70 -21.50
CA TRP A 262 30.57 -38.49 -21.79
C TRP A 262 29.05 -38.71 -21.90
N ASN A 263 28.58 -39.95 -21.78
CA ASN A 263 27.18 -40.33 -22.02
C ASN A 263 26.30 -40.26 -20.75
N TYR A 264 26.84 -39.82 -19.61
CA TYR A 264 26.16 -39.85 -18.30
C TYR A 264 25.87 -38.43 -17.74
N PRO A 265 24.95 -37.65 -18.36
CA PRO A 265 24.66 -36.27 -17.95
C PRO A 265 24.05 -36.14 -16.54
N GLU A 266 23.53 -37.22 -15.95
CA GLU A 266 23.06 -37.27 -14.56
C GLU A 266 24.13 -36.92 -13.52
N ILE A 267 25.42 -36.99 -13.88
CA ILE A 267 26.54 -36.48 -13.06
C ILE A 267 26.34 -34.99 -12.71
N ARG A 268 25.61 -34.22 -13.54
CA ARG A 268 25.31 -32.79 -13.34
C ARG A 268 24.11 -32.49 -12.43
N LEU A 269 23.43 -33.50 -11.86
CA LEU A 269 22.21 -33.31 -11.03
C LEU A 269 22.42 -32.36 -9.83
N ASN A 270 23.65 -32.15 -9.36
CA ASN A 270 23.95 -31.16 -8.32
C ASN A 270 23.54 -29.72 -8.70
N ARG A 271 23.48 -29.37 -9.99
CA ARG A 271 23.07 -28.03 -10.47
C ARG A 271 21.62 -27.69 -10.14
N LEU A 272 20.76 -28.70 -9.93
CA LEU A 272 19.34 -28.50 -9.61
C LEU A 272 19.08 -27.78 -8.28
N LEU A 273 20.07 -27.79 -7.36
CA LEU A 273 20.00 -27.16 -6.04
C LEU A 273 19.83 -25.61 -6.08
N ARG A 274 20.01 -24.97 -7.25
CA ARG A 274 19.82 -23.52 -7.46
C ARG A 274 18.35 -23.08 -7.57
N ILE A 275 17.37 -23.99 -7.47
CA ILE A 275 15.94 -23.67 -7.59
C ILE A 275 15.44 -22.56 -6.66
N SER A 276 16.07 -22.40 -5.49
CA SER A 276 15.85 -21.29 -4.54
C SER A 276 15.91 -19.89 -5.20
N ARG A 277 16.80 -19.68 -6.19
CA ARG A 277 16.90 -18.41 -6.93
C ARG A 277 15.71 -18.14 -7.84
N MET A 278 15.11 -19.21 -8.39
CA MET A 278 13.89 -19.10 -9.19
C MET A 278 12.69 -18.71 -8.33
N PHE A 279 12.54 -19.29 -7.14
CA PHE A 279 11.48 -18.89 -6.22
C PHE A 279 11.63 -17.43 -5.74
N GLU A 280 12.87 -16.96 -5.47
CA GLU A 280 13.11 -15.55 -5.16
C GLU A 280 12.73 -14.62 -6.33
N PHE A 281 13.05 -15.00 -7.57
CA PHE A 281 12.60 -14.26 -8.76
C PHE A 281 11.07 -14.21 -8.84
N PHE A 282 10.38 -15.34 -8.71
CA PHE A 282 8.92 -15.39 -8.80
C PHE A 282 8.24 -14.55 -7.72
N GLN A 283 8.66 -14.64 -6.46
CA GLN A 283 8.09 -13.81 -5.38
C GLN A 283 8.25 -12.29 -5.66
N ARG A 284 9.37 -11.89 -6.25
CA ARG A 284 9.63 -10.48 -6.62
C ARG A 284 8.86 -10.05 -7.87
N THR A 285 8.70 -10.93 -8.84
CA THR A 285 7.89 -10.65 -10.05
C THR A 285 6.40 -10.56 -9.68
N GLU A 286 5.91 -11.41 -8.78
CA GLU A 286 4.54 -11.38 -8.28
C GLU A 286 4.20 -10.08 -7.55
N THR A 287 5.14 -9.55 -6.76
CA THR A 287 4.95 -8.27 -6.03
C THR A 287 5.19 -7.03 -6.90
N ARG A 288 5.85 -7.16 -8.06
CA ARG A 288 6.10 -6.08 -9.02
C ARG A 288 5.09 -6.00 -10.18
N THR A 289 4.38 -7.08 -10.47
CA THR A 289 3.40 -7.11 -11.57
C THR A 289 2.08 -6.49 -11.14
N ASN A 290 1.45 -5.75 -12.05
CA ASN A 290 0.07 -5.27 -11.89
C ASN A 290 -0.97 -6.40 -12.01
N TYR A 291 -0.55 -7.62 -12.39
CA TYR A 291 -1.42 -8.77 -12.65
C TYR A 291 -0.94 -10.03 -11.88
N PRO A 292 -0.90 -10.02 -10.54
CA PRO A 292 -0.33 -11.11 -9.74
C PRO A 292 -1.05 -12.45 -9.95
N ASN A 293 -2.39 -12.44 -10.11
CA ASN A 293 -3.16 -13.67 -10.34
C ASN A 293 -2.79 -14.34 -11.68
N ILE A 294 -2.61 -13.57 -12.77
CA ILE A 294 -2.19 -14.13 -14.06
C ILE A 294 -0.80 -14.76 -13.95
N PHE A 295 0.12 -14.08 -13.26
CA PHE A 295 1.47 -14.58 -13.04
C PHE A 295 1.50 -15.87 -12.19
N ARG A 296 0.70 -15.94 -11.12
CA ARG A 296 0.51 -17.16 -10.31
C ARG A 296 -0.04 -18.33 -11.13
N ILE A 297 -1.06 -18.11 -11.98
CA ILE A 297 -1.57 -19.14 -12.90
C ILE A 297 -0.45 -19.60 -13.86
N SER A 298 0.32 -18.67 -14.44
CA SER A 298 1.40 -19.00 -15.35
C SER A 298 2.50 -19.85 -14.69
N ASN A 299 2.88 -19.53 -13.45
CA ASN A 299 3.85 -20.33 -12.69
C ASN A 299 3.31 -21.73 -12.37
N LEU A 300 2.02 -21.82 -12.00
CA LEU A 300 1.39 -23.11 -11.73
C LEU A 300 1.34 -23.99 -12.98
N VAL A 301 0.95 -23.44 -14.14
CA VAL A 301 0.99 -24.14 -15.43
C VAL A 301 2.42 -24.57 -15.78
N MET A 302 3.43 -23.73 -15.53
CA MET A 302 4.82 -24.10 -15.73
C MET A 302 5.25 -25.28 -14.83
N TYR A 303 4.86 -25.30 -13.55
CA TYR A 303 5.14 -26.43 -12.65
C TYR A 303 4.51 -27.73 -13.15
N ILE A 304 3.26 -27.68 -13.65
CA ILE A 304 2.58 -28.84 -14.25
C ILE A 304 3.37 -29.39 -15.43
N ILE A 305 3.80 -28.52 -16.35
CA ILE A 305 4.57 -28.92 -17.53
C ILE A 305 5.91 -29.55 -17.12
N ILE A 306 6.59 -29.03 -16.10
CA ILE A 306 7.83 -29.63 -15.57
C ILE A 306 7.54 -31.01 -14.96
N ILE A 307 6.49 -31.18 -14.16
CA ILE A 307 6.16 -32.47 -13.52
C ILE A 307 5.83 -33.54 -14.58
N ILE A 308 5.01 -33.19 -15.58
CA ILE A 308 4.69 -34.08 -16.72
C ILE A 308 5.94 -34.41 -17.52
N HIS A 309 6.81 -33.43 -17.77
CA HIS A 309 8.10 -33.66 -18.46
C HIS A 309 9.01 -34.63 -17.69
N TRP A 310 9.15 -34.46 -16.37
CA TRP A 310 9.95 -35.35 -15.53
C TRP A 310 9.39 -36.78 -15.51
N ASN A 311 8.08 -36.95 -15.31
CA ASN A 311 7.47 -38.27 -15.31
C ASN A 311 7.53 -38.94 -16.71
N ALA A 312 7.37 -38.18 -17.80
CA ALA A 312 7.60 -38.68 -19.16
C ALA A 312 9.03 -39.23 -19.36
N CYS A 313 10.04 -38.53 -18.84
CA CYS A 313 11.43 -38.99 -18.89
C CYS A 313 11.64 -40.26 -18.05
N VAL A 314 11.06 -40.34 -16.85
CA VAL A 314 11.10 -41.52 -15.98
C VAL A 314 10.42 -42.73 -16.64
N TYR A 315 9.22 -42.58 -17.20
CA TYR A 315 8.53 -43.64 -17.95
C TYR A 315 9.37 -44.17 -19.12
N PHE A 316 10.00 -43.29 -19.90
CA PHE A 316 10.89 -43.70 -20.99
C PHE A 316 12.13 -44.44 -20.47
N SER A 317 12.73 -43.98 -19.37
CA SER A 317 13.88 -44.62 -18.74
C SER A 317 13.57 -46.01 -18.17
N ILE A 318 12.39 -46.19 -17.56
CA ILE A 318 11.90 -47.49 -17.09
C ILE A 318 11.63 -48.42 -18.29
N SER A 319 10.98 -47.93 -19.33
CA SER A 319 10.77 -48.68 -20.59
C SER A 319 12.09 -49.16 -21.19
N LYS A 320 13.12 -48.30 -21.21
CA LYS A 320 14.47 -48.63 -21.68
C LYS A 320 15.13 -49.71 -20.82
N ALA A 321 14.96 -49.67 -19.49
CA ALA A 321 15.53 -50.64 -18.57
C ALA A 321 14.84 -52.03 -18.64
N ILE A 322 13.55 -52.06 -18.96
CA ILE A 322 12.76 -53.29 -19.17
C ILE A 322 12.99 -53.87 -20.58
N GLY A 323 13.34 -53.02 -21.55
CA GLY A 323 13.49 -53.33 -22.97
C GLY A 323 12.29 -52.84 -23.77
N PHE A 324 12.54 -52.07 -24.83
CA PHE A 324 11.50 -51.54 -25.71
C PHE A 324 10.75 -52.66 -26.46
N GLY A 325 9.43 -52.51 -26.62
CA GLY A 325 8.57 -53.49 -27.29
C GLY A 325 8.45 -54.86 -26.62
N ASN A 326 8.99 -55.03 -25.40
CA ASN A 326 9.04 -56.32 -24.69
C ASN A 326 7.66 -56.74 -24.12
N ASP A 327 6.74 -55.79 -23.95
CA ASP A 327 5.34 -55.96 -23.57
C ASP A 327 4.50 -54.77 -24.07
N THR A 328 3.21 -54.73 -23.69
CA THR A 328 2.26 -53.70 -24.13
C THR A 328 2.36 -52.37 -23.39
N TRP A 329 3.06 -52.29 -22.26
CA TRP A 329 3.11 -51.10 -21.41
C TRP A 329 4.33 -50.23 -21.69
N VAL A 330 5.49 -50.87 -21.91
CA VAL A 330 6.73 -50.19 -22.27
C VAL A 330 6.61 -49.43 -23.60
N TYR A 331 7.49 -48.47 -23.81
CA TYR A 331 7.63 -47.80 -25.10
C TYR A 331 7.78 -48.84 -26.25
N PRO A 332 7.07 -48.69 -27.39
CA PRO A 332 7.12 -49.61 -28.53
C PRO A 332 8.52 -49.85 -29.09
N ASP A 333 8.70 -50.91 -29.87
CA ASP A 333 10.02 -51.24 -30.44
C ASP A 333 10.58 -50.09 -31.29
N VAL A 334 11.78 -49.65 -30.94
CA VAL A 334 12.53 -48.56 -31.59
C VAL A 334 13.01 -48.97 -33.00
N ASN A 335 13.04 -50.27 -33.31
CA ASN A 335 13.32 -50.76 -34.66
C ASN A 335 12.18 -50.47 -35.67
N ASP A 336 10.97 -50.19 -35.19
CA ASP A 336 9.87 -49.74 -36.05
C ASP A 336 10.16 -48.30 -36.54
N PRO A 337 10.18 -48.03 -37.87
CA PRO A 337 10.41 -46.70 -38.42
C PRO A 337 9.50 -45.60 -37.88
N ASP A 338 8.28 -45.94 -37.44
CA ASP A 338 7.32 -44.98 -36.88
C ASP A 338 7.64 -44.60 -35.42
N PHE A 339 8.36 -45.45 -34.68
CA PHE A 339 8.73 -45.26 -33.27
C PHE A 339 10.24 -44.98 -33.05
N GLY A 340 11.08 -45.20 -34.06
CA GLY A 340 12.52 -44.95 -33.97
C GLY A 340 12.95 -43.49 -33.77
N ARG A 341 12.12 -42.50 -34.10
CA ARG A 341 12.50 -41.07 -34.10
C ARG A 341 12.51 -40.47 -32.68
N LEU A 342 13.59 -39.75 -32.30
CA LEU A 342 13.70 -39.03 -31.01
C LEU A 342 12.47 -38.17 -30.67
N ALA A 343 11.96 -37.39 -31.63
CA ALA A 343 10.75 -36.58 -31.43
C ALA A 343 9.51 -37.44 -31.12
N ARG A 344 9.38 -38.64 -31.70
CA ARG A 344 8.28 -39.56 -31.41
C ARG A 344 8.42 -40.16 -30.02
N LYS A 345 9.64 -40.59 -29.63
CA LYS A 345 9.96 -41.10 -28.29
C LYS A 345 9.49 -40.11 -27.23
N TYR A 346 9.96 -38.87 -27.31
CA TYR A 346 9.59 -37.81 -26.37
C TYR A 346 8.08 -37.49 -26.37
N VAL A 347 7.47 -37.27 -27.54
CA VAL A 347 6.03 -36.90 -27.63
C VAL A 347 5.11 -38.00 -27.13
N TYR A 348 5.43 -39.27 -27.39
CA TYR A 348 4.64 -40.40 -26.89
C TYR A 348 4.76 -40.54 -25.37
N SER A 349 5.98 -40.44 -24.81
CA SER A 349 6.18 -40.49 -23.36
C SER A 349 5.52 -39.30 -22.64
N LEU A 350 5.51 -38.13 -23.27
CA LEU A 350 4.80 -36.94 -22.77
C LEU A 350 3.27 -37.14 -22.81
N TYR A 351 2.75 -37.74 -23.88
CA TYR A 351 1.33 -38.12 -23.99
C TYR A 351 0.93 -39.14 -22.91
N TRP A 352 1.70 -40.22 -22.74
CA TRP A 352 1.49 -41.22 -21.69
C TRP A 352 1.45 -40.57 -20.31
N SER A 353 2.48 -39.80 -19.97
CA SER A 353 2.58 -39.13 -18.67
C SER A 353 1.46 -38.12 -18.42
N THR A 354 1.02 -37.41 -19.46
CA THR A 354 -0.13 -36.50 -19.38
C THR A 354 -1.39 -37.28 -19.01
N LEU A 355 -1.69 -38.41 -19.68
CA LEU A 355 -2.88 -39.22 -19.39
C LEU A 355 -2.88 -39.81 -17.97
N THR A 356 -1.73 -40.28 -17.50
CA THR A 356 -1.59 -40.85 -16.14
C THR A 356 -1.76 -39.76 -15.07
N LEU A 357 -1.01 -38.66 -15.16
CA LEU A 357 -1.02 -37.58 -14.15
C LEU A 357 -2.31 -36.73 -14.15
N THR A 358 -3.02 -36.64 -15.28
CA THR A 358 -4.34 -36.00 -15.35
C THR A 358 -5.49 -36.96 -15.05
N THR A 359 -5.19 -38.22 -14.69
CA THR A 359 -6.16 -39.25 -14.29
C THR A 359 -7.18 -39.64 -15.37
N ILE A 360 -6.87 -39.37 -16.64
CA ILE A 360 -7.68 -39.80 -17.79
C ILE A 360 -7.53 -41.31 -18.03
N GLY A 361 -6.32 -41.85 -17.83
CA GLY A 361 -6.10 -43.30 -17.70
C GLY A 361 -6.20 -44.15 -18.98
N GLU A 362 -6.36 -43.56 -20.17
CA GLU A 362 -6.38 -44.27 -21.47
C GLU A 362 -4.96 -44.72 -21.92
N THR A 363 -4.17 -45.29 -21.00
CA THR A 363 -2.85 -45.86 -21.26
C THR A 363 -2.92 -47.39 -21.32
N PRO A 364 -2.01 -48.07 -22.06
CA PRO A 364 -1.91 -49.52 -21.99
C PRO A 364 -1.74 -50.02 -20.55
N PRO A 365 -2.32 -51.17 -20.17
CA PRO A 365 -2.20 -51.69 -18.81
C PRO A 365 -0.78 -52.22 -18.55
N PRO A 366 -0.23 -52.05 -17.34
CA PRO A 366 1.02 -52.71 -16.92
C PRO A 366 0.86 -54.24 -16.95
N VAL A 367 1.98 -54.93 -17.18
CA VAL A 367 2.06 -56.39 -17.32
C VAL A 367 2.91 -57.02 -16.20
N ARG A 368 3.94 -56.31 -15.71
CA ARG A 368 4.86 -56.81 -14.67
C ARG A 368 4.63 -56.15 -13.32
N ASP A 369 4.97 -56.86 -12.24
CA ASP A 369 4.84 -56.35 -10.86
C ASP A 369 5.55 -54.99 -10.64
N SER A 370 6.72 -54.78 -11.26
CA SER A 370 7.44 -53.50 -11.20
C SER A 370 6.70 -52.35 -11.88
N GLU A 371 5.99 -52.64 -12.97
CA GLU A 371 5.18 -51.67 -13.71
C GLU A 371 3.89 -51.37 -12.94
N TYR A 372 3.24 -52.39 -12.35
CA TYR A 372 2.11 -52.21 -11.45
C TYR A 372 2.48 -51.30 -10.26
N VAL A 373 3.61 -51.54 -9.59
CA VAL A 373 4.08 -50.71 -8.47
C VAL A 373 4.34 -49.27 -8.93
N PHE A 374 5.00 -49.08 -10.07
CA PHE A 374 5.25 -47.74 -10.63
C PHE A 374 3.95 -47.01 -10.99
N VAL A 375 3.04 -47.66 -11.72
CA VAL A 375 1.76 -47.07 -12.16
C VAL A 375 0.86 -46.74 -10.96
N VAL A 376 0.81 -47.59 -9.93
CA VAL A 376 0.06 -47.30 -8.69
C VAL A 376 0.66 -46.10 -7.96
N ALA A 377 1.99 -46.00 -7.86
CA ALA A 377 2.65 -44.85 -7.25
C ALA A 377 2.40 -43.55 -8.05
N ASP A 378 2.50 -43.61 -9.38
CA ASP A 378 2.29 -42.46 -10.26
C ASP A 378 0.83 -41.98 -10.25
N PHE A 379 -0.16 -42.89 -10.22
CA PHE A 379 -1.56 -42.50 -10.04
C PHE A 379 -1.82 -41.85 -8.67
N LEU A 380 -1.27 -42.38 -7.58
CA LEU A 380 -1.42 -41.77 -6.25
C LEU A 380 -0.82 -40.36 -6.19
N ILE A 381 0.38 -40.18 -6.75
CA ILE A 381 1.06 -38.88 -6.84
C ILE A 381 0.29 -37.94 -7.77
N GLY A 382 -0.15 -38.41 -8.93
CA GLY A 382 -0.93 -37.67 -9.93
C GLY A 382 -2.25 -37.14 -9.37
N VAL A 383 -3.05 -37.99 -8.71
CA VAL A 383 -4.32 -37.58 -8.06
C VAL A 383 -4.08 -36.47 -7.04
N LEU A 384 -3.07 -36.60 -6.16
CA LEU A 384 -2.77 -35.60 -5.13
C LEU A 384 -2.29 -34.27 -5.73
N ILE A 385 -1.41 -34.33 -6.73
CA ILE A 385 -0.90 -33.15 -7.44
C ILE A 385 -2.04 -32.45 -8.18
N PHE A 386 -2.82 -33.19 -8.97
CA PHE A 386 -3.92 -32.65 -9.78
C PHE A 386 -5.03 -32.03 -8.91
N ALA A 387 -5.42 -32.69 -7.81
CA ALA A 387 -6.39 -32.14 -6.86
C ALA A 387 -5.88 -30.82 -6.24
N THR A 388 -4.61 -30.76 -5.85
CA THR A 388 -3.98 -29.55 -5.30
C THR A 388 -3.94 -28.41 -6.32
N ILE A 389 -3.62 -28.71 -7.57
CA ILE A 389 -3.63 -27.74 -8.69
C ILE A 389 -5.03 -27.18 -8.91
N VAL A 390 -6.04 -28.05 -9.09
CA VAL A 390 -7.41 -27.64 -9.38
C VAL A 390 -7.99 -26.81 -8.23
N GLY A 391 -7.72 -27.19 -6.97
CA GLY A 391 -8.07 -26.39 -5.80
C GLY A 391 -7.44 -24.99 -5.79
N ASN A 392 -6.13 -24.90 -6.09
CA ASN A 392 -5.41 -23.63 -6.16
C ASN A 392 -5.91 -22.73 -7.30
N ILE A 393 -6.20 -23.29 -8.48
CA ILE A 393 -6.80 -22.56 -9.60
C ILE A 393 -8.20 -22.04 -9.22
N GLY A 394 -9.05 -22.90 -8.63
CA GLY A 394 -10.40 -22.53 -8.19
C GLY A 394 -10.39 -21.40 -7.16
N SER A 395 -9.53 -21.50 -6.14
CA SER A 395 -9.31 -20.44 -5.14
C SER A 395 -8.90 -19.12 -5.79
N MET A 396 -7.99 -19.17 -6.77
CA MET A 396 -7.50 -17.96 -7.44
C MET A 396 -8.53 -17.31 -8.37
N ILE A 397 -9.37 -18.11 -9.05
CA ILE A 397 -10.51 -17.61 -9.84
C ILE A 397 -11.57 -16.97 -8.93
N SER A 398 -11.82 -17.55 -7.75
CA SER A 398 -12.71 -16.97 -6.74
C SER A 398 -12.17 -15.61 -6.26
N ASN A 399 -10.90 -15.55 -5.83
CA ASN A 399 -10.23 -14.32 -5.39
C ASN A 399 -10.21 -13.24 -6.48
N MET A 400 -10.01 -13.59 -7.76
CA MET A 400 -10.05 -12.65 -8.88
C MET A 400 -11.45 -12.02 -9.08
N ASN A 401 -12.51 -12.76 -8.78
CA ASN A 401 -13.89 -12.28 -8.92
C ASN A 401 -14.49 -11.73 -7.61
N ALA A 402 -13.74 -11.75 -6.50
CA ALA A 402 -14.24 -11.41 -5.16
C ALA A 402 -14.93 -10.04 -5.09
N ALA A 403 -14.32 -8.98 -5.63
CA ALA A 403 -14.91 -7.63 -5.63
C ALA A 403 -16.23 -7.55 -6.42
N ARG A 404 -16.39 -8.37 -7.48
CA ARG A 404 -17.65 -8.46 -8.24
C ARG A 404 -18.70 -9.27 -7.49
N ALA A 405 -18.30 -10.37 -6.84
CA ALA A 405 -19.19 -11.17 -6.01
C ALA A 405 -19.71 -10.37 -4.81
N GLU A 406 -18.85 -9.60 -4.14
CA GLU A 406 -19.23 -8.72 -3.03
C GLU A 406 -20.20 -7.63 -3.49
N PHE A 407 -19.91 -6.94 -4.61
CA PHE A 407 -20.80 -5.92 -5.14
C PHE A 407 -22.17 -6.50 -5.55
N GLN A 408 -22.18 -7.69 -6.16
CA GLN A 408 -23.42 -8.40 -6.50
C GLN A 408 -24.23 -8.76 -5.25
N ALA A 409 -23.57 -9.27 -4.19
CA ALA A 409 -24.21 -9.57 -2.91
C ALA A 409 -24.83 -8.32 -2.25
N ARG A 410 -24.15 -7.17 -2.31
CA ARG A 410 -24.72 -5.88 -1.85
C ARG A 410 -25.98 -5.49 -2.64
N ILE A 411 -25.95 -5.61 -3.96
CA ILE A 411 -27.14 -5.37 -4.81
C ILE A 411 -28.29 -6.31 -4.44
N ASP A 412 -28.01 -7.59 -4.28
CA ASP A 412 -29.06 -8.59 -4.07
C ASP A 412 -29.69 -8.48 -2.68
N ALA A 413 -28.93 -8.09 -1.65
CA ALA A 413 -29.47 -7.70 -0.35
C ALA A 413 -30.42 -6.48 -0.45
N ILE A 414 -30.08 -5.48 -1.28
CA ILE A 414 -30.93 -4.30 -1.50
C ILE A 414 -32.19 -4.65 -2.30
N LYS A 415 -32.11 -5.54 -3.29
CA LYS A 415 -33.30 -6.09 -3.99
C LYS A 415 -34.22 -6.84 -3.02
N GLN A 416 -33.67 -7.70 -2.16
CA GLN A 416 -34.42 -8.40 -1.12
C GLN A 416 -35.13 -7.43 -0.18
N TYR A 417 -34.43 -6.37 0.28
CA TYR A 417 -35.03 -5.32 1.10
C TYR A 417 -36.18 -4.59 0.38
N MET A 418 -35.98 -4.18 -0.87
CA MET A 418 -37.03 -3.52 -1.67
C MET A 418 -38.25 -4.41 -1.90
N HIS A 419 -38.04 -5.71 -2.15
CA HIS A 419 -39.11 -6.69 -2.28
C HIS A 419 -39.87 -6.87 -0.95
N PHE A 420 -39.16 -7.08 0.16
CA PHE A 420 -39.76 -7.23 1.50
C PHE A 420 -40.58 -6.00 1.92
N ARG A 421 -40.13 -4.79 1.54
CA ARG A 421 -40.85 -3.53 1.82
C ARG A 421 -41.88 -3.14 0.76
N ASN A 422 -42.15 -3.98 -0.25
CA ASN A 422 -43.08 -3.71 -1.35
C ASN A 422 -42.85 -2.35 -2.04
N VAL A 423 -41.58 -2.03 -2.29
CA VAL A 423 -41.17 -0.80 -2.98
C VAL A 423 -41.67 -0.82 -4.44
N SER A 424 -42.05 0.35 -4.97
CA SER A 424 -42.57 0.44 -6.34
C SER A 424 -41.54 0.02 -7.39
N LYS A 425 -42.00 -0.66 -8.45
CA LYS A 425 -41.13 -1.20 -9.51
C LYS A 425 -40.31 -0.11 -10.22
N ASP A 426 -40.77 1.13 -10.24
CA ASP A 426 -40.01 2.24 -10.84
C ASP A 426 -38.92 2.79 -9.91
N MET A 427 -39.12 2.74 -8.60
CA MET A 427 -38.06 3.01 -7.63
C MET A 427 -37.00 1.90 -7.65
N GLU A 428 -37.42 0.63 -7.71
CA GLU A 428 -36.51 -0.52 -7.87
C GLU A 428 -35.64 -0.40 -9.13
N LYS A 429 -36.22 -0.11 -10.29
CA LYS A 429 -35.47 0.16 -11.53
C LYS A 429 -34.49 1.32 -11.39
N ARG A 430 -34.88 2.42 -10.73
CA ARG A 430 -34.01 3.60 -10.52
C ARG A 430 -32.81 3.26 -9.63
N VAL A 431 -33.02 2.49 -8.56
CA VAL A 431 -31.95 2.02 -7.67
C VAL A 431 -30.97 1.10 -8.42
N ILE A 432 -31.48 0.11 -9.16
CA ILE A 432 -30.63 -0.81 -9.96
C ILE A 432 -29.82 -0.02 -10.99
N LYS A 433 -30.43 0.90 -11.73
CA LYS A 433 -29.75 1.73 -12.74
C LYS A 433 -28.66 2.65 -12.13
N TRP A 434 -28.81 3.09 -10.87
CA TRP A 434 -27.77 3.82 -10.17
C TRP A 434 -26.59 2.93 -9.80
N PHE A 435 -26.84 1.72 -9.29
CA PHE A 435 -25.79 0.73 -9.05
C PHE A 435 -25.05 0.30 -10.33
N ASP A 436 -25.76 0.08 -11.44
CA ASP A 436 -25.17 -0.24 -12.74
C ASP A 436 -24.22 0.88 -13.23
N TYR A 437 -24.61 2.16 -13.02
CA TYR A 437 -23.76 3.31 -13.32
C TYR A 437 -22.50 3.32 -12.45
N LEU A 438 -22.62 3.13 -11.13
CA LEU A 438 -21.47 3.08 -10.22
C LEU A 438 -20.50 1.97 -10.63
N TRP A 439 -20.99 0.77 -10.92
CA TRP A 439 -20.17 -0.37 -11.33
C TRP A 439 -19.45 -0.13 -12.65
N THR A 440 -20.19 0.29 -13.68
CA THR A 440 -19.65 0.52 -15.03
C THR A 440 -18.54 1.57 -15.01
N ASN A 441 -18.71 2.63 -14.20
CA ASN A 441 -17.74 3.72 -14.08
C ASN A 441 -16.69 3.48 -12.97
N LYS A 442 -16.67 2.31 -12.33
CA LYS A 442 -15.73 1.94 -11.25
C LYS A 442 -15.78 2.87 -10.03
N LYS A 443 -16.92 3.51 -9.78
CA LYS A 443 -17.20 4.43 -8.65
C LYS A 443 -17.75 3.69 -7.42
N THR A 444 -17.47 2.39 -7.27
CA THR A 444 -18.01 1.51 -6.22
C THR A 444 -17.10 1.36 -5.00
N VAL A 445 -15.87 1.87 -5.08
CA VAL A 445 -14.84 1.76 -4.04
C VAL A 445 -14.90 3.00 -3.17
N ASP A 446 -15.06 2.82 -1.86
CA ASP A 446 -14.90 3.93 -0.91
C ASP A 446 -13.40 4.27 -0.78
N GLU A 447 -13.03 5.44 -1.28
CA GLU A 447 -11.67 5.97 -1.20
C GLU A 447 -11.15 6.01 0.25
N ARG A 448 -12.03 6.22 1.24
CA ARG A 448 -11.65 6.30 2.66
C ARG A 448 -11.19 4.95 3.21
N GLU A 449 -11.89 3.86 2.91
CA GLU A 449 -11.51 2.52 3.37
C GLU A 449 -10.22 2.02 2.69
N VAL A 450 -9.98 2.37 1.42
CA VAL A 450 -8.71 2.03 0.74
C VAL A 450 -7.53 2.81 1.33
N LEU A 451 -7.70 4.11 1.57
CA LEU A 451 -6.64 4.98 2.07
C LEU A 451 -6.37 4.83 3.58
N LYS A 452 -7.25 4.14 4.32
CA LYS A 452 -7.14 3.86 5.77
C LYS A 452 -5.87 3.11 6.17
N TYR A 453 -5.35 2.25 5.29
CA TYR A 453 -4.14 1.46 5.51
C TYR A 453 -2.84 2.25 5.27
N LEU A 454 -2.92 3.47 4.75
CA LEU A 454 -1.75 4.29 4.44
C LEU A 454 -1.43 5.24 5.61
N PRO A 455 -0.13 5.44 5.93
CA PRO A 455 0.30 6.52 6.82
C PRO A 455 -0.25 7.88 6.37
N TYR A 456 -0.63 8.73 7.33
CA TYR A 456 -1.25 10.04 7.08
C TYR A 456 -0.55 10.86 5.98
N LYS A 457 0.80 10.87 5.97
CA LYS A 457 1.60 11.58 4.97
C LYS A 457 1.36 11.08 3.54
N LEU A 458 1.34 9.75 3.32
CA LEU A 458 1.08 9.19 1.99
C LEU A 458 -0.38 9.40 1.56
N ARG A 459 -1.32 9.31 2.51
CA ARG A 459 -2.73 9.65 2.25
C ARG A 459 -2.89 11.11 1.80
N ALA A 460 -2.21 12.05 2.48
CA ALA A 460 -2.19 13.45 2.10
C ALA A 460 -1.57 13.64 0.70
N GLU A 461 -0.39 13.08 0.43
CA GLU A 461 0.27 13.18 -0.89
C GLU A 461 -0.60 12.63 -2.04
N ILE A 462 -1.30 11.50 -1.84
CA ILE A 462 -2.23 10.96 -2.83
C ILE A 462 -3.43 11.88 -3.02
N ALA A 463 -4.10 12.28 -1.93
CA ALA A 463 -5.30 13.11 -2.01
C ALA A 463 -4.99 14.47 -2.68
N ILE A 464 -3.83 15.07 -2.39
CA ILE A 464 -3.37 16.30 -3.06
C ILE A 464 -3.24 16.04 -4.58
N ASN A 465 -2.53 14.98 -4.99
CA ASN A 465 -2.33 14.67 -6.40
C ASN A 465 -3.64 14.33 -7.16
N VAL A 466 -4.68 13.84 -6.47
CA VAL A 466 -5.97 13.48 -7.09
C VAL A 466 -6.96 14.66 -7.13
N HIS A 467 -7.01 15.49 -6.07
CA HIS A 467 -8.08 16.48 -5.89
C HIS A 467 -7.64 17.95 -6.01
N LEU A 468 -6.34 18.27 -5.89
CA LEU A 468 -5.86 19.65 -5.89
C LEU A 468 -6.18 20.39 -7.20
N ASP A 469 -6.08 19.71 -8.34
CA ASP A 469 -6.40 20.30 -9.65
C ASP A 469 -7.89 20.57 -9.85
N THR A 470 -8.77 19.84 -9.17
CA THR A 470 -10.21 20.17 -9.12
C THR A 470 -10.44 21.38 -8.22
N LEU A 471 -9.86 21.39 -7.02
CA LEU A 471 -10.00 22.51 -6.06
C LEU A 471 -9.45 23.84 -6.59
N LYS A 472 -8.29 23.84 -7.25
CA LYS A 472 -7.70 25.04 -7.87
C LYS A 472 -8.54 25.65 -9.00
N LYS A 473 -9.40 24.86 -9.67
CA LYS A 473 -10.35 25.37 -10.66
C LYS A 473 -11.54 26.10 -10.00
N VAL A 474 -11.81 25.81 -8.74
CA VAL A 474 -12.89 26.45 -7.98
C VAL A 474 -12.48 27.88 -7.65
N ARG A 475 -13.16 28.86 -8.23
CA ARG A 475 -12.78 30.28 -8.14
C ARG A 475 -12.61 30.82 -6.71
N ILE A 476 -13.34 30.29 -5.74
CA ILE A 476 -13.24 30.72 -4.33
C ILE A 476 -11.99 30.19 -3.61
N PHE A 477 -11.42 29.09 -4.11
CA PHE A 477 -10.23 28.44 -3.58
C PHE A 477 -8.97 28.69 -4.43
N ALA A 478 -9.11 29.30 -5.60
CA ALA A 478 -8.00 29.63 -6.49
C ALA A 478 -7.00 30.62 -5.87
N ASP A 479 -7.50 31.61 -5.11
CA ASP A 479 -6.71 32.65 -4.44
C ASP A 479 -6.37 32.30 -2.97
N CYS A 480 -6.70 31.09 -2.51
CA CYS A 480 -6.40 30.62 -1.16
C CYS A 480 -4.97 30.08 -1.02
N GLU A 481 -4.43 30.10 0.20
CA GLU A 481 -3.14 29.49 0.50
C GLU A 481 -3.17 27.97 0.27
N ALA A 482 -2.07 27.42 -0.25
CA ALA A 482 -1.93 25.99 -0.51
C ALA A 482 -2.13 25.12 0.74
N GLY A 483 -1.81 25.60 1.94
CA GLY A 483 -2.04 24.91 3.21
C GLY A 483 -3.52 24.56 3.42
N LEU A 484 -4.41 25.55 3.27
CA LEU A 484 -5.86 25.35 3.34
C LEU A 484 -6.34 24.32 2.30
N LEU A 485 -5.83 24.39 1.07
CA LEU A 485 -6.22 23.44 0.02
C LEU A 485 -5.86 21.99 0.40
N VAL A 486 -4.66 21.77 0.97
CA VAL A 486 -4.21 20.44 1.44
C VAL A 486 -5.12 19.91 2.55
N GLU A 487 -5.53 20.76 3.48
CA GLU A 487 -6.40 20.36 4.58
C GLU A 487 -7.82 20.02 4.08
N LEU A 488 -8.40 20.89 3.25
CA LEU A 488 -9.74 20.68 2.66
C LEU A 488 -9.80 19.41 1.80
N VAL A 489 -8.76 19.15 0.98
CA VAL A 489 -8.60 17.94 0.17
C VAL A 489 -8.83 16.66 1.00
N LEU A 490 -8.33 16.61 2.24
CA LEU A 490 -8.44 15.43 3.11
C LEU A 490 -9.84 15.23 3.70
N LYS A 491 -10.67 16.28 3.73
CA LYS A 491 -12.03 16.25 4.31
C LYS A 491 -13.12 16.05 3.25
N LEU A 492 -12.84 16.30 1.96
CA LEU A 492 -13.79 16.10 0.86
C LEU A 492 -14.37 14.66 0.83
N GLN A 493 -15.64 14.57 0.43
CA GLN A 493 -16.39 13.31 0.29
C GLN A 493 -16.98 13.20 -1.12
N PRO A 494 -16.58 12.22 -1.95
CA PRO A 494 -17.20 12.01 -3.26
C PRO A 494 -18.66 11.53 -3.09
N GLN A 495 -19.58 12.15 -3.81
CA GLN A 495 -21.00 11.79 -3.87
C GLN A 495 -21.49 11.80 -5.33
N VAL A 496 -22.34 10.83 -5.70
CA VAL A 496 -22.82 10.62 -7.08
C VAL A 496 -24.33 10.75 -7.15
N TYR A 497 -24.82 11.70 -7.94
CA TYR A 497 -26.25 11.96 -8.15
C TYR A 497 -26.71 11.47 -9.52
N SER A 498 -27.97 11.02 -9.61
CA SER A 498 -28.58 10.51 -10.85
C SER A 498 -29.25 11.64 -11.65
N PRO A 499 -29.51 11.43 -12.97
CA PRO A 499 -30.29 12.36 -13.78
C PRO A 499 -31.67 12.64 -13.17
N GLY A 500 -31.98 13.92 -12.94
CA GLY A 500 -33.23 14.38 -12.35
C GLY A 500 -33.26 14.47 -10.82
N ASP A 501 -32.21 14.02 -10.12
CA ASP A 501 -32.12 14.09 -8.66
C ASP A 501 -31.97 15.55 -8.19
N TYR A 502 -32.70 15.93 -7.14
CA TYR A 502 -32.49 17.19 -6.42
C TYR A 502 -31.37 17.00 -5.39
N ILE A 503 -30.30 17.80 -5.48
CA ILE A 503 -29.20 17.81 -4.50
C ILE A 503 -29.61 18.62 -3.28
N CYS A 504 -30.29 19.75 -3.50
CA CYS A 504 -30.94 20.50 -2.45
C CYS A 504 -32.19 21.20 -2.96
N LYS A 505 -33.19 21.40 -2.10
CA LYS A 505 -34.36 22.23 -2.38
C LYS A 505 -34.28 23.52 -1.59
N LYS A 506 -34.90 24.57 -2.12
CA LYS A 506 -35.08 25.87 -1.46
C LYS A 506 -35.81 25.66 -0.14
N GLY A 507 -35.26 26.21 0.94
CA GLY A 507 -35.79 26.04 2.29
C GLY A 507 -35.20 24.88 3.10
N ASP A 508 -34.52 23.90 2.49
CA ASP A 508 -33.84 22.82 3.22
C ASP A 508 -32.72 23.38 4.12
N ILE A 509 -32.33 22.66 5.19
CA ILE A 509 -31.23 23.09 6.07
C ILE A 509 -29.89 22.75 5.40
N GLY A 510 -29.04 23.76 5.18
CA GLY A 510 -27.80 23.59 4.43
C GLY A 510 -26.59 23.27 5.31
N ARG A 511 -26.33 21.98 5.57
CA ARG A 511 -25.20 21.51 6.41
C ARG A 511 -23.86 21.32 5.68
N GLU A 512 -23.88 21.42 4.36
CA GLU A 512 -22.80 20.99 3.46
C GLU A 512 -22.63 21.99 2.31
N MET A 513 -21.44 22.10 1.72
CA MET A 513 -21.26 22.67 0.38
C MET A 513 -20.81 21.59 -0.60
N TYR A 514 -21.07 21.82 -1.89
CA TYR A 514 -20.72 20.88 -2.95
C TYR A 514 -19.85 21.58 -4.01
N ILE A 515 -18.85 20.84 -4.50
CA ILE A 515 -17.97 21.23 -5.61
C ILE A 515 -18.24 20.26 -6.76
N ILE A 516 -18.49 20.78 -7.96
CA ILE A 516 -18.76 19.96 -9.15
C ILE A 516 -17.43 19.45 -9.71
N LYS A 517 -17.19 18.14 -9.61
CA LYS A 517 -16.02 17.46 -10.19
C LYS A 517 -16.25 17.15 -11.67
N GLU A 518 -17.39 16.53 -11.96
CA GLU A 518 -17.83 16.10 -13.29
C GLU A 518 -19.36 16.14 -13.33
N GLY A 519 -19.95 16.83 -14.31
CA GLY A 519 -21.39 16.81 -14.56
C GLY A 519 -21.99 18.18 -14.81
N LYS A 520 -23.33 18.22 -14.90
CA LYS A 520 -24.09 19.46 -15.11
C LYS A 520 -25.30 19.50 -14.21
N LEU A 521 -25.42 20.58 -13.44
CA LEU A 521 -26.53 20.84 -12.54
C LEU A 521 -27.32 22.04 -13.04
N ALA A 522 -28.65 21.97 -12.99
CA ALA A 522 -29.52 23.11 -13.23
C ALA A 522 -29.98 23.72 -11.90
N VAL A 523 -29.86 25.04 -11.77
CA VAL A 523 -30.60 25.81 -10.77
C VAL A 523 -32.01 25.99 -11.32
N VAL A 524 -33.00 25.37 -10.69
CA VAL A 524 -34.40 25.34 -11.12
C VAL A 524 -35.29 26.19 -10.22
N ALA A 525 -36.33 26.78 -10.80
CA ALA A 525 -37.36 27.47 -10.02
C ALA A 525 -38.22 26.48 -9.21
N ASP A 526 -39.15 27.03 -8.45
CA ASP A 526 -40.05 26.26 -7.59
C ASP A 526 -41.06 25.41 -8.39
N ASP A 527 -41.16 25.62 -9.72
CA ASP A 527 -41.90 24.76 -10.66
C ASP A 527 -41.16 23.47 -11.06
N GLY A 528 -39.85 23.38 -10.79
CA GLY A 528 -38.99 22.25 -11.18
C GLY A 528 -38.70 22.10 -12.69
N VAL A 529 -39.11 23.07 -13.51
CA VAL A 529 -39.05 23.08 -14.98
C VAL A 529 -38.22 24.25 -15.51
N THR A 530 -38.44 25.47 -15.03
CA THR A 530 -37.69 26.64 -15.49
C THR A 530 -36.28 26.65 -14.92
N GLN A 531 -35.28 26.71 -15.80
CA GLN A 531 -33.86 26.65 -15.46
C GLN A 531 -33.26 28.06 -15.52
N PHE A 532 -32.74 28.56 -14.40
CA PHE A 532 -32.11 29.88 -14.34
C PHE A 532 -30.67 29.86 -14.84
N VAL A 533 -29.89 28.89 -14.36
CA VAL A 533 -28.44 28.78 -14.61
C VAL A 533 -28.07 27.30 -14.64
N VAL A 534 -27.17 26.92 -15.56
CA VAL A 534 -26.51 25.60 -15.55
C VAL A 534 -25.10 25.74 -14.97
N LEU A 535 -24.83 25.05 -13.87
CA LEU A 535 -23.52 24.93 -13.27
C LEU A 535 -22.78 23.74 -13.89
N SER A 536 -21.48 23.90 -14.13
CA SER A 536 -20.61 22.88 -14.74
C SER A 536 -19.34 22.67 -13.90
N ASP A 537 -18.55 21.66 -14.25
CA ASP A 537 -17.26 21.31 -13.65
C ASP A 537 -16.43 22.53 -13.18
N GLY A 538 -15.91 22.47 -11.95
CA GLY A 538 -15.18 23.57 -11.31
C GLY A 538 -16.06 24.66 -10.68
N SER A 539 -17.39 24.61 -10.87
CA SER A 539 -18.34 25.42 -10.09
C SER A 539 -18.59 24.79 -8.72
N TYR A 540 -19.09 25.58 -7.79
CA TYR A 540 -19.45 25.16 -6.43
C TYR A 540 -20.78 25.79 -6.03
N PHE A 541 -21.41 25.26 -4.98
CA PHE A 541 -22.65 25.81 -4.42
C PHE A 541 -22.87 25.36 -2.97
N GLY A 542 -23.72 26.09 -2.26
CA GLY A 542 -24.13 25.78 -0.88
C GLY A 542 -23.31 26.48 0.21
N GLU A 543 -22.34 27.29 -0.19
CA GLU A 543 -21.47 28.13 0.64
C GLU A 543 -22.26 29.10 1.55
N ILE A 544 -23.37 29.63 1.06
CA ILE A 544 -24.16 30.66 1.77
C ILE A 544 -24.75 30.11 3.08
N SER A 545 -25.30 28.89 3.05
CA SER A 545 -25.98 28.30 4.22
C SER A 545 -25.00 27.94 5.34
N ILE A 546 -23.78 27.52 4.99
CA ILE A 546 -22.79 27.08 5.98
C ILE A 546 -22.09 28.26 6.69
N LEU A 547 -21.90 29.40 6.01
CA LEU A 547 -21.14 30.56 6.51
C LEU A 547 -21.82 31.41 7.60
N ASN A 548 -23.05 31.08 8.05
CA ASN A 548 -23.72 31.75 9.18
C ASN A 548 -23.76 33.30 9.11
N ILE A 549 -23.90 33.86 7.90
CA ILE A 549 -23.76 35.30 7.65
C ILE A 549 -24.84 36.10 8.40
N LYS A 550 -24.41 37.01 9.29
CA LYS A 550 -25.30 37.92 10.04
C LYS A 550 -26.11 38.79 9.07
N GLY A 551 -27.40 38.95 9.35
CA GLY A 551 -28.35 39.67 8.47
C GLY A 551 -28.88 38.85 7.28
N SER A 552 -28.51 37.58 7.12
CA SER A 552 -29.13 36.70 6.11
C SER A 552 -30.58 36.37 6.46
N LYS A 553 -31.53 36.81 5.63
CA LYS A 553 -32.97 36.47 5.75
C LYS A 553 -33.24 34.97 5.57
N ALA A 554 -32.34 34.26 4.89
CA ALA A 554 -32.41 32.80 4.71
C ALA A 554 -31.78 32.01 5.87
N GLY A 555 -30.94 32.63 6.70
CA GLY A 555 -30.19 31.96 7.76
C GLY A 555 -29.43 30.73 7.25
N ASN A 556 -29.59 29.60 7.94
CA ASN A 556 -29.00 28.30 7.56
C ASN A 556 -29.90 27.48 6.60
N ARG A 557 -30.74 28.13 5.78
CA ARG A 557 -31.54 27.47 4.75
C ARG A 557 -30.94 27.64 3.36
N ARG A 558 -31.25 26.70 2.47
CA ARG A 558 -30.89 26.72 1.04
C ARG A 558 -31.73 27.76 0.32
N THR A 559 -31.10 28.56 -0.55
CA THR A 559 -31.75 29.68 -1.26
C THR A 559 -32.39 29.28 -2.59
N ALA A 560 -31.98 28.16 -3.19
CA ALA A 560 -32.43 27.71 -4.51
C ALA A 560 -32.58 26.18 -4.59
N ASN A 561 -33.36 25.71 -5.58
CA ASN A 561 -33.44 24.29 -5.93
C ASN A 561 -32.35 23.95 -6.93
N ILE A 562 -31.57 22.89 -6.68
CA ILE A 562 -30.48 22.45 -7.56
C ILE A 562 -30.70 20.99 -7.93
N LYS A 563 -30.72 20.71 -9.23
CA LYS A 563 -31.12 19.43 -9.82
C LYS A 563 -30.06 18.94 -10.80
N SER A 564 -29.69 17.67 -10.73
CA SER A 564 -28.74 17.07 -11.68
C SER A 564 -29.40 16.86 -13.04
N ILE A 565 -28.74 17.31 -14.11
CA ILE A 565 -29.21 17.09 -15.49
C ILE A 565 -28.84 15.68 -15.96
N GLY A 566 -27.60 15.28 -15.71
CA GLY A 566 -27.07 13.95 -16.00
C GLY A 566 -26.73 13.18 -14.71
N TYR A 567 -25.86 12.18 -14.83
CA TYR A 567 -25.11 11.74 -13.66
C TYR A 567 -24.05 12.80 -13.32
N SER A 568 -23.90 13.14 -12.05
CA SER A 568 -22.93 14.15 -11.61
C SER A 568 -22.15 13.68 -10.38
N ASP A 569 -20.83 13.84 -10.43
CA ASP A 569 -19.90 13.63 -9.33
C ASP A 569 -19.65 14.96 -8.63
N LEU A 570 -20.01 15.02 -7.36
CA LEU A 570 -19.79 16.17 -6.49
C LEU A 570 -18.82 15.78 -5.37
N PHE A 571 -17.95 16.70 -4.97
CA PHE A 571 -17.31 16.62 -3.67
C PHE A 571 -18.16 17.39 -2.65
N CYS A 572 -18.68 16.69 -1.66
CA CYS A 572 -19.30 17.27 -0.47
C CYS A 572 -18.21 17.65 0.54
N LEU A 573 -18.38 18.81 1.18
CA LEU A 573 -17.62 19.24 2.34
C LEU A 573 -18.62 19.67 3.43
N SER A 574 -18.49 19.13 4.64
CA SER A 574 -19.39 19.47 5.74
C SER A 574 -19.08 20.87 6.28
N LYS A 575 -20.09 21.48 6.91
CA LYS A 575 -19.94 22.76 7.60
C LYS A 575 -18.85 22.70 8.68
N ASP A 576 -18.81 21.62 9.46
CA ASP A 576 -17.91 21.51 10.61
C ASP A 576 -16.46 21.33 10.11
N ASP A 577 -16.25 20.47 9.10
CA ASP A 577 -14.96 20.27 8.42
C ASP A 577 -14.39 21.57 7.84
N LEU A 578 -15.23 22.37 7.16
CA LEU A 578 -14.85 23.66 6.60
C LEU A 578 -14.58 24.68 7.70
N MET A 579 -15.46 24.80 8.68
CA MET A 579 -15.33 25.80 9.74
C MET A 579 -14.08 25.57 10.58
N GLU A 580 -13.72 24.31 10.86
CA GLU A 580 -12.45 23.92 11.50
C GLU A 580 -11.26 24.44 10.68
N ALA A 581 -11.17 24.11 9.39
CA ALA A 581 -10.09 24.58 8.51
C ALA A 581 -10.04 26.12 8.43
N LEU A 582 -11.19 26.78 8.32
CA LEU A 582 -11.31 28.24 8.32
C LEU A 582 -10.99 28.92 9.66
N THR A 583 -10.78 28.17 10.76
CA THR A 583 -10.21 28.77 11.99
C THR A 583 -8.71 29.01 11.88
N GLU A 584 -7.98 28.17 11.14
CA GLU A 584 -6.53 28.34 10.91
C GLU A 584 -6.23 29.36 9.80
N TYR A 585 -7.14 29.52 8.82
CA TYR A 585 -6.97 30.42 7.67
C TYR A 585 -8.02 31.55 7.64
N PRO A 586 -7.89 32.60 8.49
CA PRO A 586 -8.89 33.66 8.64
C PRO A 586 -9.08 34.53 7.39
N ASP A 587 -8.05 34.73 6.58
CA ASP A 587 -8.14 35.52 5.34
C ASP A 587 -9.04 34.84 4.30
N ALA A 588 -8.91 33.52 4.14
CA ALA A 588 -9.78 32.73 3.29
C ALA A 588 -11.23 32.75 3.79
N LYS A 589 -11.44 32.69 5.10
CA LYS A 589 -12.77 32.85 5.72
C LYS A 589 -13.39 34.20 5.38
N CYS A 590 -12.61 35.28 5.45
CA CYS A 590 -13.07 36.62 5.10
C CYS A 590 -13.51 36.70 3.63
N MET A 591 -12.71 36.16 2.69
CA MET A 591 -13.07 36.10 1.27
C MET A 591 -14.35 35.28 1.02
N LEU A 592 -14.51 34.16 1.72
CA LEU A 592 -15.72 33.32 1.67
C LEU A 592 -16.96 34.09 2.16
N GLU A 593 -16.88 34.73 3.32
CA GLU A 593 -17.97 35.56 3.87
C GLU A 593 -18.31 36.75 2.96
N GLU A 594 -17.31 37.43 2.38
CA GLU A 594 -17.54 38.55 1.47
C GLU A 594 -18.24 38.09 0.18
N LYS A 595 -17.81 36.97 -0.42
CA LYS A 595 -18.48 36.38 -1.58
C LYS A 595 -19.92 35.96 -1.25
N GLY A 596 -20.15 35.34 -0.10
CA GLY A 596 -21.49 35.02 0.38
C GLY A 596 -22.38 36.26 0.55
N LYS A 597 -21.83 37.36 1.10
CA LYS A 597 -22.53 38.65 1.20
C LYS A 597 -22.86 39.24 -0.17
N GLN A 598 -21.92 39.23 -1.13
CA GLN A 598 -22.14 39.72 -2.49
C GLN A 598 -23.31 38.98 -3.18
N ILE A 599 -23.43 37.66 -3.01
CA ILE A 599 -24.52 36.87 -3.58
C ILE A 599 -25.84 37.15 -2.85
N LEU A 600 -25.85 37.17 -1.50
CA LEU A 600 -27.05 37.50 -0.71
C LEU A 600 -27.59 38.91 -1.00
N MET A 601 -26.71 39.88 -1.27
CA MET A 601 -27.11 41.24 -1.71
C MET A 601 -27.78 41.22 -3.08
N LYS A 602 -27.19 40.52 -4.05
CA LYS A 602 -27.73 40.39 -5.41
C LYS A 602 -29.14 39.76 -5.42
N ASP A 603 -29.37 38.79 -4.54
CA ASP A 603 -30.64 38.08 -4.44
C ASP A 603 -31.66 38.78 -3.50
N GLY A 604 -31.33 39.95 -2.93
CA GLY A 604 -32.19 40.70 -2.01
C GLY A 604 -32.40 40.05 -0.63
N LEU A 605 -31.63 39.00 -0.34
CA LEU A 605 -31.73 38.15 0.85
C LEU A 605 -30.86 38.61 2.02
N LEU A 606 -30.01 39.63 1.85
CA LEU A 606 -29.31 40.30 2.94
C LEU A 606 -30.12 41.49 3.47
N ASP A 607 -30.27 41.58 4.78
CA ASP A 607 -30.58 42.85 5.44
C ASP A 607 -29.29 43.62 5.67
N VAL A 608 -29.06 44.66 4.87
CA VAL A 608 -27.83 45.46 4.88
C VAL A 608 -27.66 46.22 6.21
N ASN A 609 -28.75 46.57 6.90
CA ASN A 609 -28.68 47.25 8.19
C ASN A 609 -28.17 46.30 9.28
N ILE A 610 -28.66 45.05 9.28
CA ILE A 610 -28.24 44.01 10.24
C ILE A 610 -26.86 43.43 9.89
N ALA A 611 -26.49 43.40 8.61
CA ALA A 611 -25.18 42.93 8.16
C ALA A 611 -24.04 43.94 8.37
N ASN A 612 -24.37 45.25 8.39
CA ASN A 612 -23.42 46.33 8.70
C ASN A 612 -23.47 46.75 10.18
N ALA A 613 -24.53 46.41 10.92
CA ALA A 613 -24.44 46.35 12.38
C ALA A 613 -23.34 45.34 12.74
N GLY A 614 -22.29 45.83 13.40
CA GLY A 614 -21.26 44.98 13.99
C GLY A 614 -21.83 44.02 15.03
N SER A 615 -20.97 43.27 15.72
CA SER A 615 -21.37 42.46 16.87
C SER A 615 -22.31 43.25 17.79
N ASP A 616 -23.56 42.78 17.91
CA ASP A 616 -24.60 43.35 18.76
C ASP A 616 -23.96 43.67 20.13
N PRO A 617 -24.05 44.92 20.64
CA PRO A 617 -23.40 45.28 21.89
C PRO A 617 -23.78 44.33 23.02
N LYS A 618 -24.99 43.75 23.01
CA LYS A 618 -25.41 42.72 23.97
C LYS A 618 -24.68 41.38 23.82
N ASP A 619 -24.39 40.92 22.60
CA ASP A 619 -23.62 39.70 22.32
C ASP A 619 -22.12 39.88 22.64
N LEU A 620 -21.64 41.13 22.64
CA LEU A 620 -20.30 41.46 23.14
C LEU A 620 -20.28 41.52 24.67
N GLU A 621 -21.26 42.16 25.29
CA GLU A 621 -21.45 42.29 26.75
C GLU A 621 -21.70 40.93 27.42
N GLU A 622 -22.46 40.02 26.79
CA GLU A 622 -22.64 38.63 27.23
C GLU A 622 -21.33 37.81 27.13
N LYS A 623 -20.47 38.08 26.13
CA LYS A 623 -19.16 37.44 26.01
C LYS A 623 -18.14 38.00 27.01
N VAL A 624 -18.20 39.31 27.29
CA VAL A 624 -17.37 39.96 28.31
C VAL A 624 -17.74 39.41 29.69
N THR A 625 -19.02 39.43 30.07
CA THR A 625 -19.48 38.87 31.35
C THR A 625 -19.19 37.36 31.48
N ARG A 626 -19.27 36.59 30.40
CA ARG A 626 -18.84 35.17 30.42
C ARG A 626 -17.32 35.01 30.57
N MET A 627 -16.51 35.92 30.01
CA MET A 627 -15.07 35.93 30.25
C MET A 627 -14.73 36.38 31.68
N GLU A 628 -15.41 37.38 32.23
CA GLU A 628 -15.26 37.81 33.62
C GLU A 628 -15.54 36.65 34.60
N GLY A 629 -16.68 35.96 34.46
CA GLY A 629 -16.97 34.77 35.26
C GLY A 629 -15.97 33.61 35.07
N SER A 630 -15.35 33.52 33.88
CA SER A 630 -14.28 32.54 33.62
C SER A 630 -12.96 32.94 34.30
N VAL A 631 -12.67 34.24 34.38
CA VAL A 631 -11.50 34.81 35.07
C VAL A 631 -11.67 34.68 36.59
N ASP A 632 -12.86 34.93 37.14
CA ASP A 632 -13.17 34.74 38.56
C ASP A 632 -13.02 33.27 38.98
N LEU A 633 -13.49 32.34 38.14
CA LEU A 633 -13.29 30.90 38.36
C LEU A 633 -11.79 30.53 38.32
N LEU A 634 -11.02 31.13 37.42
CA LEU A 634 -9.57 30.96 37.32
C LEU A 634 -8.84 31.53 38.55
N GLN A 635 -9.19 32.73 39.02
CA GLN A 635 -8.67 33.32 40.25
C GLN A 635 -8.99 32.45 41.46
N THR A 636 -10.22 31.94 41.57
CA THR A 636 -10.65 31.04 42.65
C THR A 636 -9.84 29.74 42.65
N ARG A 637 -9.60 29.14 41.47
CA ARG A 637 -8.72 27.97 41.32
C ARG A 637 -7.27 28.29 41.68
N PHE A 638 -6.75 29.45 41.27
CA PHE A 638 -5.40 29.90 41.62
C PHE A 638 -5.22 30.12 43.12
N ALA A 639 -6.17 30.79 43.79
CA ALA A 639 -6.16 31.00 45.23
C ALA A 639 -6.18 29.67 46.00
N ARG A 640 -6.97 28.69 45.54
CA ARG A 640 -6.98 27.33 46.10
C ARG A 640 -5.63 26.62 45.93
N ILE A 641 -5.03 26.67 44.73
CA ILE A 641 -3.71 26.07 44.46
C ILE A 641 -2.62 26.74 45.31
N LEU A 642 -2.67 28.06 45.51
CA LEU A 642 -1.75 28.78 46.40
C LEU A 642 -1.90 28.33 47.86
N ALA A 643 -3.13 28.20 48.36
CA ALA A 643 -3.39 27.70 49.72
C ALA A 643 -2.93 26.24 49.91
N GLU A 644 -3.13 25.38 48.91
CA GLU A 644 -2.62 23.99 48.92
C GLU A 644 -1.08 23.96 48.87
N TYR A 645 -0.45 24.84 48.10
CA TYR A 645 1.01 25.01 48.04
C TYR A 645 1.60 25.50 49.37
N GLU A 646 0.98 26.51 50.01
CA GLU A 646 1.40 27.00 51.33
C GLU A 646 1.22 25.93 52.42
N SER A 647 0.10 25.19 52.41
CA SER A 647 -0.11 24.04 53.31
C SER A 647 0.97 22.98 53.13
N MET A 648 1.34 22.69 51.88
CA MET A 648 2.39 21.73 51.56
C MET A 648 3.79 22.23 51.99
N GLN A 649 4.09 23.52 51.79
CA GLN A 649 5.31 24.16 52.29
C GLN A 649 5.41 24.13 53.82
N GLN A 650 4.32 24.41 54.55
CA GLN A 650 4.29 24.29 56.01
C GLN A 650 4.53 22.85 56.47
N LYS A 651 3.86 21.86 55.84
CA LYS A 651 4.08 20.43 56.13
C LYS A 651 5.52 20.00 55.83
N LEU A 652 6.12 20.50 54.76
CA LEU A 652 7.51 20.23 54.40
C LEU A 652 8.48 20.81 55.44
N LYS A 653 8.28 22.09 55.85
CA LYS A 653 9.05 22.73 56.93
C LYS A 653 8.93 21.96 58.24
N GLN A 654 7.72 21.58 58.67
CA GLN A 654 7.52 20.78 59.88
C GLN A 654 8.23 19.41 59.82
N ARG A 655 8.23 18.74 58.66
CA ARG A 655 9.01 17.51 58.45
C ARG A 655 10.51 17.77 58.54
N LEU A 656 11.00 18.84 57.92
CA LEU A 656 12.40 19.25 58.00
C LEU A 656 12.82 19.50 59.46
N THR A 657 12.04 20.26 60.25
CA THR A 657 12.35 20.52 61.67
C THR A 657 12.28 19.25 62.52
N LYS A 658 11.43 18.27 62.18
CA LYS A 658 11.42 16.96 62.86
C LYS A 658 12.67 16.15 62.54
N VAL A 659 13.11 16.13 61.27
CA VAL A 659 14.37 15.48 60.85
C VAL A 659 15.58 16.17 61.48
N GLU A 660 15.60 17.50 61.51
CA GLU A 660 16.64 18.31 62.16
C GLU A 660 16.72 18.02 63.66
N LYS A 661 15.58 17.95 64.38
CA LYS A 661 15.54 17.51 65.78
C LYS A 661 16.03 16.07 66.00
N PHE A 662 15.95 15.21 64.98
CA PHE A 662 16.44 13.82 65.06
C PHE A 662 17.93 13.72 64.73
N LEU A 663 18.44 14.51 63.78
CA LEU A 663 19.85 14.57 63.43
C LEU A 663 20.68 15.35 64.44
N LYS A 664 20.14 16.40 65.07
CA LYS A 664 20.92 17.28 65.94
C LYS A 664 21.60 16.54 67.12
N PRO A 665 20.92 15.64 67.87
CA PRO A 665 21.59 14.84 68.89
C PRO A 665 22.68 13.93 68.32
N LEU A 666 22.47 13.36 67.12
CA LEU A 666 23.44 12.51 66.43
C LEU A 666 24.71 13.29 66.03
N ILE A 667 24.55 14.47 65.43
CA ILE A 667 25.64 15.38 65.06
C ILE A 667 26.38 15.86 66.33
N ASP A 668 25.65 16.25 67.37
CA ASP A 668 26.23 16.70 68.64
C ASP A 668 27.01 15.56 69.36
N THR A 669 26.57 14.29 69.26
CA THR A 669 27.37 13.13 69.73
C THR A 669 28.58 12.82 68.85
N GLU A 670 28.48 13.01 67.53
CA GLU A 670 29.59 12.76 66.61
C GLU A 670 30.70 13.83 66.78
N PHE A 671 30.32 15.09 67.03
CA PHE A 671 31.29 16.17 67.35
C PHE A 671 31.93 16.03 68.74
N SER A 672 31.16 15.66 69.77
CA SER A 672 31.73 15.45 71.11
C SER A 672 32.62 14.20 71.20
N ALA A 673 32.43 13.20 70.34
CA ALA A 673 33.37 12.10 70.17
C ALA A 673 34.70 12.53 69.51
N ILE A 674 34.68 13.55 68.65
CA ILE A 674 35.88 14.09 67.98
C ILE A 674 36.71 14.96 68.94
N GLU A 675 36.10 15.83 69.75
CA GLU A 675 36.84 16.63 70.73
C GLU A 675 37.46 15.79 71.86
N GLY A 676 36.93 14.60 72.15
CA GLY A 676 37.44 13.69 73.18
C GLY A 676 38.74 12.92 72.84
N THR A 677 39.32 13.09 71.63
CA THR A 677 40.48 12.30 71.16
C THR A 677 41.72 13.13 70.81
N GLY A 678 41.77 14.40 71.25
CA GLY A 678 42.82 15.37 70.89
C GLY A 678 43.81 15.74 72.00
N ALA A 679 44.32 14.79 72.80
CA ALA A 679 45.33 15.08 73.82
C ALA A 679 46.30 13.91 74.09
N GLU A 680 47.42 13.84 73.34
CA GLU A 680 48.79 13.73 73.90
C GLU A 680 49.91 13.64 72.85
N SER A 681 51.12 14.06 73.27
CA SER A 681 52.45 13.89 72.65
C SER A 681 52.87 14.79 71.47
N GLY A 682 53.97 15.53 71.68
CA GLY A 682 54.73 16.30 70.66
C GLY A 682 55.84 15.47 69.99
N PRO A 683 56.85 16.12 69.37
CA PRO A 683 58.08 16.33 70.15
C PRO A 683 58.84 17.65 69.87
N THR A 684 60.03 17.75 70.46
CA THR A 684 60.91 18.91 70.71
C THR A 684 61.92 19.27 69.61
N ASP A 685 62.28 20.56 69.60
CA ASP A 685 63.60 21.20 69.36
C ASP A 685 64.38 21.14 68.02
N SER A 686 64.97 22.34 67.74
CA SER A 686 66.07 22.67 66.81
C SER A 686 65.82 22.51 65.30
N THR A 687 66.20 23.45 64.43
CA THR A 687 67.19 24.55 64.54
C THR A 687 66.70 25.82 63.83
#